data_AF-A0A7C3TQC4-F1
#
_entry.id   AF-A0A7C3TQC4-F1
#
_cell.length_a   1.000
_cell.length_b   1.000
_cell.length_c   1.000
_cell.angle_alpha   90.00
_cell.angle_beta   90.00
_cell.angle_gamma   90.00
#
_symmetry.space_group_name_H-M   'P 1'
#
loop_
_entity.id
_entity.type
_entity.pdbx_description
1 polymer ?
#
loop_
_entity_poly.entity_id
_entity_poly.type
_entity_poly.pdbx_seq_one_letter_code
_entity_poly.pdbx_strand_id
1 'polypeptide(L)'
;MRPRKHRNSRIRAAIEPLEQRCLLAELGPVISEFLANNKTGLKDQDNEYSDWIEIYNPGPTVNLSGWRLTDDRDNLAKWTFPDTTLAQNQYMVVFASGKNRAVSGQQLHTNFKLDADGEYLALVKPDNTVAWEYAPRFPSQLADVSYGVLPPQTVSDTLLQAGSPASAIVPADDTLGTAWTLPGFDDSSWTSGLTGVGYARASGPLPEEVESNDSPGSANNASYNFSPFAGAYYHLGFSGTVSPGTEYDYFNIGALDVGDLITITVGGRDSARGTIADPYLELYRAGSSNVVASSNDGGPGLDCLIRRFSITIADTYYVRVRGNNSSAGSYQVGVWLENVGNAPLTGQLVAAEAEPNDTKETATDVSRSWRPVQYLSRTSGTISASSDFDVFAYQFTAGDLVTVNIDSTSTLDARVWLYDSSGAVVALEDGTSSFSSPYNLDSPIYAFIVPASGVYFVRVGAYTGTGTYNADIYLSSFTGPPVASEWDTYYGNVSLNIGPQMYGVNSSAYVRVPFTLASIPDADTLTLRVKYDDGFIAWLNGTQIAARNVPESPAWNSSATASHQSVDWEQIDITPFKGLLTVGSNVLAIHLLNVSASDPDVLIVPEITRTATTWGEPQYFTTPTPGSANQPGALGRVADTQFSVDRGFYDAPIDVVITTETPGAEIRYTLDGRAPTATTGIVYTGPVHITTTTTLRAAAYKAGYLSSNVDTHTYIFLNDVILQANGVHKPDPPPGFPAQWIDQSNVAAPGADYAMDWEVVGSPTYSSRIIDSLKSLPSLSIVMNVDDWFGNGSSGTNGIKGIYTNPTAADPDNAVNPAWERACSVELIYPDGREGFQIDAGVQIQGGASRTPTNSPKHSLRLLFKDRWGPTKLRYPLFGDGAASEFDAIILKAGYNNSWIHWDSPQRNRALYVHDQWASNTQLAMGQLSKHSTYVHLYINGLYWGLYSPMERPEADFASTYLGGDEADWDVIDNEAKLIDGNMTAWNAMMAILNRPTTDPRHISTPEGYADIQQYLDIPAFIDYMILNFYAGNWDWSNHNWYAARRSRVNGVPVNIDGFRFFSFDAERILEGVSDNRTTLDESGYPSGIFQKLRLNPEFRLAFADRVHKHFFNDGALTPQAAAARFQALADQVDLAVIAESARWGDYRRDVHVRNPPVDLYTRDVYWVAERNRLLNSYFPARTSVVLSQFRNTGSLPQLYPSFDAPEFNQHGGTFQSSFVLTIRNPSGVGTIYYTLDGTDPRFGGTV
;
A
#
# COMPACT_ATOMS: atom_id res chain seq x y z
N MET A 1 -21.91 35.04 6.33
CA MET A 1 -21.37 35.29 4.97
C MET A 1 -20.14 36.19 5.06
N ARG A 2 -18.97 35.70 4.63
CA ARG A 2 -17.76 36.48 4.27
C ARG A 2 -17.21 35.86 2.96
N PRO A 3 -16.46 36.60 2.11
CA PRO A 3 -16.30 36.19 0.71
C PRO A 3 -15.31 35.04 0.50
N ARG A 4 -15.68 34.05 -0.32
CA ARG A 4 -14.74 33.06 -0.87
C ARG A 4 -13.67 33.77 -1.72
N LYS A 5 -12.38 33.55 -1.43
CA LYS A 5 -11.31 33.86 -2.38
C LYS A 5 -11.23 32.74 -3.42
N HIS A 6 -11.71 32.98 -4.63
CA HIS A 6 -11.38 32.12 -5.77
C HIS A 6 -9.87 32.16 -6.02
N ARG A 7 -9.18 31.02 -5.87
CA ARG A 7 -7.86 30.82 -6.46
C ARG A 7 -8.07 30.49 -7.93
N ASN A 8 -7.69 31.41 -8.82
CA ASN A 8 -7.62 31.14 -10.25
C ASN A 8 -6.53 30.09 -10.51
N SER A 9 -6.91 28.92 -11.00
CA SER A 9 -5.99 27.93 -11.54
C SER A 9 -5.35 28.46 -12.83
N ARG A 10 -4.19 29.11 -12.70
CA ARG A 10 -3.32 29.33 -13.85
C ARG A 10 -2.71 27.99 -14.23
N ILE A 11 -3.19 27.42 -15.32
CA ILE A 11 -2.48 26.35 -16.04
C ILE A 11 -1.10 26.93 -16.41
N ARG A 12 -0.08 26.53 -15.66
CA ARG A 12 1.31 26.63 -16.10
C ARG A 12 1.61 25.33 -16.82
N ALA A 13 1.98 25.41 -18.09
CA ALA A 13 2.62 24.28 -18.75
C ALA A 13 3.86 23.89 -17.92
N ALA A 14 3.94 22.62 -17.52
CA ALA A 14 5.17 22.07 -17.01
C ALA A 14 6.18 22.08 -18.18
N ILE A 15 7.23 22.87 -18.04
CA ILE A 15 8.45 22.66 -18.81
C ILE A 15 9.24 21.68 -17.96
N GLU A 16 9.32 20.43 -18.40
CA GLU A 16 10.15 19.42 -17.75
C GLU A 16 11.61 19.92 -17.79
N PRO A 17 12.35 19.86 -16.68
CA PRO A 17 13.77 20.13 -16.69
C PRO A 17 14.49 19.04 -17.50
N LEU A 18 15.33 19.45 -18.44
CA LEU A 18 16.17 18.53 -19.21
C LEU A 18 17.09 17.75 -18.27
N GLU A 19 17.12 16.42 -18.42
CA GLU A 19 18.03 15.51 -17.71
C GLU A 19 19.47 16.02 -17.71
N GLN A 20 20.17 15.86 -16.58
CA GLN A 20 21.57 16.24 -16.45
C GLN A 20 22.47 15.12 -17.01
N ARG A 21 22.88 15.25 -18.27
CA ARG A 21 23.71 14.29 -19.01
C ARG A 21 25.18 14.76 -19.01
N CYS A 22 26.12 13.90 -18.60
CA CYS A 22 27.54 14.25 -18.45
C CYS A 22 28.47 13.09 -18.83
N LEU A 23 29.69 13.42 -19.28
CA LEU A 23 30.75 12.47 -19.61
C LEU A 23 31.21 11.68 -18.37
N LEU A 24 31.45 10.38 -18.50
CA LEU A 24 31.82 9.49 -17.37
C LEU A 24 33.11 9.92 -16.63
N ALA A 25 34.00 10.65 -17.32
CA ALA A 25 35.24 11.21 -16.75
C ALA A 25 35.05 12.55 -15.98
N GLU A 26 33.86 13.17 -16.03
CA GLU A 26 33.55 14.44 -15.35
C GLU A 26 32.47 14.32 -14.24
N LEU A 27 31.92 13.12 -14.02
CA LEU A 27 30.92 12.88 -12.98
C LEU A 27 31.52 13.06 -11.58
N GLY A 28 31.04 14.07 -10.85
CA GLY A 28 31.38 14.28 -9.44
C GLY A 28 30.39 13.59 -8.47
N PRO A 29 30.62 13.72 -7.15
CA PRO A 29 29.69 13.28 -6.12
C PRO A 29 28.25 13.82 -6.29
N VAL A 30 27.27 12.98 -5.99
CA VAL A 30 25.83 13.29 -6.01
C VAL A 30 25.14 12.85 -4.73
N ILE A 31 23.88 13.24 -4.53
CA ILE A 31 23.01 12.69 -3.48
C ILE A 31 22.22 11.52 -4.07
N SER A 32 22.66 10.29 -3.80
CA SER A 32 22.11 9.06 -4.37
C SER A 32 20.78 8.65 -3.73
N GLU A 33 20.66 8.75 -2.41
CA GLU A 33 19.50 8.32 -1.63
C GLU A 33 19.34 9.19 -0.38
N PHE A 34 18.12 9.42 0.10
CA PHE A 34 17.89 10.04 1.42
C PHE A 34 16.52 9.63 2.00
N LEU A 35 16.44 9.64 3.33
CA LEU A 35 15.24 9.33 4.10
C LEU A 35 14.99 10.43 5.13
N ALA A 36 13.88 11.16 4.95
CA ALA A 36 13.37 12.24 5.79
C ALA A 36 12.32 11.79 6.81
N ASN A 37 12.01 10.49 6.85
CA ASN A 37 11.01 9.92 7.76
C ASN A 37 11.45 8.53 8.25
N ASN A 38 12.57 8.50 8.98
CA ASN A 38 13.19 7.27 9.48
C ASN A 38 12.56 6.84 10.83
N LYS A 39 12.04 5.62 10.91
CA LYS A 39 11.31 5.10 12.09
C LYS A 39 11.81 3.74 12.56
N THR A 40 12.19 2.87 11.63
CA THR A 40 12.68 1.52 11.91
C THR A 40 13.96 1.15 11.15
N GLY A 41 14.40 2.00 10.21
CA GLY A 41 15.59 1.81 9.37
C GLY A 41 16.94 2.05 10.07
N LEU A 42 17.81 2.80 9.42
CA LEU A 42 19.19 3.01 9.87
C LEU A 42 19.26 3.84 11.15
N LYS A 43 19.96 3.35 12.17
CA LYS A 43 20.24 4.13 13.38
C LYS A 43 21.56 4.89 13.31
N ASP A 44 21.59 6.03 13.97
CA ASP A 44 22.83 6.75 14.24
C ASP A 44 23.58 6.16 15.46
N GLN A 45 24.78 6.69 15.74
CA GLN A 45 25.67 6.24 16.81
C GLN A 45 25.10 6.44 18.22
N ASP A 46 24.09 7.29 18.38
CA ASP A 46 23.37 7.51 19.64
C ASP A 46 22.15 6.56 19.76
N ASN A 47 21.98 5.63 18.81
CA ASN A 47 20.90 4.65 18.70
C ASN A 47 19.52 5.28 18.37
N GLU A 48 19.51 6.48 17.78
CA GLU A 48 18.34 7.22 17.31
C GLU A 48 18.09 6.97 15.80
N TYR A 49 16.81 6.96 15.38
CA TYR A 49 16.41 6.92 13.97
C TYR A 49 16.41 8.33 13.37
N SER A 50 17.60 8.91 13.22
CA SER A 50 17.79 10.22 12.58
C SER A 50 17.54 10.12 11.06
N ASP A 51 17.02 11.19 10.45
CA ASP A 51 16.99 11.36 8.99
C ASP A 51 18.42 11.25 8.43
N TRP A 52 18.58 10.84 7.17
CA TRP A 52 19.89 10.67 6.56
C TRP A 52 19.91 10.95 5.06
N ILE A 53 21.09 11.35 4.61
CA ILE A 53 21.44 11.72 3.23
C ILE A 53 22.64 10.88 2.84
N GLU A 54 22.56 10.17 1.71
CA GLU A 54 23.66 9.41 1.14
C GLU A 54 24.32 10.17 -0.01
N ILE A 55 25.65 10.18 0.01
CA ILE A 55 26.51 10.72 -1.03
C ILE A 55 27.22 9.57 -1.74
N TYR A 56 27.14 9.53 -3.06
CA TYR A 56 27.83 8.56 -3.90
C TYR A 56 28.79 9.25 -4.87
N ASN A 57 30.01 8.71 -5.01
CA ASN A 57 31.00 9.22 -5.97
C ASN A 57 31.22 8.21 -7.13
N PRO A 58 30.66 8.46 -8.33
CA PRO A 58 30.93 7.63 -9.52
C PRO A 58 32.30 7.89 -10.16
N GLY A 59 32.84 9.09 -9.97
CA GLY A 59 34.07 9.55 -10.62
C GLY A 59 35.34 9.19 -9.86
N PRO A 60 36.49 9.76 -10.26
CA PRO A 60 37.76 9.60 -9.54
C PRO A 60 37.67 9.98 -8.06
N THR A 61 38.59 9.45 -7.25
CA THR A 61 38.70 9.78 -5.82
C THR A 61 38.75 11.29 -5.59
N VAL A 62 37.87 11.79 -4.73
CA VAL A 62 37.67 13.22 -4.46
C VAL A 62 37.73 13.52 -2.96
N ASN A 63 38.22 14.71 -2.61
CA ASN A 63 38.17 15.21 -1.24
C ASN A 63 37.02 16.24 -1.13
N LEU A 64 36.10 15.99 -0.19
CA LEU A 64 34.91 16.79 0.08
C LEU A 64 35.20 18.02 0.98
N SER A 65 36.46 18.28 1.36
CA SER A 65 36.82 19.46 2.14
C SER A 65 36.30 20.76 1.49
N GLY A 66 35.47 21.50 2.23
CA GLY A 66 34.82 22.73 1.76
C GLY A 66 33.57 22.55 0.92
N TRP A 67 33.19 21.32 0.54
CA TRP A 67 31.86 21.01 -0.01
C TRP A 67 30.79 21.16 1.07
N ARG A 68 29.53 21.30 0.66
CA ARG A 68 28.43 21.67 1.56
C ARG A 68 27.13 20.93 1.25
N LEU A 69 26.32 20.71 2.29
CA LEU A 69 24.92 20.30 2.17
C LEU A 69 24.01 21.45 2.60
N THR A 70 22.86 21.56 1.94
CA THR A 70 21.79 22.48 2.34
C THR A 70 20.42 21.91 2.00
N ASP A 71 19.43 22.29 2.80
CA ASP A 71 17.99 22.17 2.58
C ASP A 71 17.35 23.52 2.11
N ASP A 72 18.16 24.58 2.02
CA ASP A 72 17.73 25.96 1.78
C ASP A 72 18.40 26.52 0.52
N ARG A 73 17.58 26.83 -0.49
CA ARG A 73 18.03 27.35 -1.78
C ARG A 73 18.59 28.76 -1.69
N ASP A 74 18.14 29.55 -0.73
CA ASP A 74 18.65 30.91 -0.49
C ASP A 74 19.92 30.89 0.39
N ASN A 75 20.31 29.72 0.93
CA ASN A 75 21.50 29.52 1.74
C ASN A 75 22.28 28.24 1.34
N LEU A 76 23.05 28.32 0.25
CA LEU A 76 23.95 27.25 -0.21
C LEU A 76 25.16 26.94 0.72
N ALA A 77 25.20 27.52 1.93
CA ALA A 77 26.32 27.42 2.86
C ALA A 77 25.97 26.78 4.22
N LYS A 78 24.79 26.15 4.34
CA LYS A 78 24.21 25.76 5.63
C LYS A 78 25.07 24.79 6.46
N TRP A 79 25.60 23.72 5.86
CA TRP A 79 26.52 22.78 6.52
C TRP A 79 27.72 22.44 5.63
N THR A 80 28.94 22.33 6.19
CA THR A 80 30.19 22.09 5.43
C THR A 80 30.83 20.77 5.86
N PHE A 81 31.28 19.97 4.90
CA PHE A 81 31.99 18.71 5.15
C PHE A 81 33.37 18.97 5.79
N PRO A 82 33.80 18.11 6.75
CA PRO A 82 35.19 18.08 7.20
C PRO A 82 36.11 17.48 6.12
N ASP A 83 37.42 17.50 6.34
CA ASP A 83 38.42 16.87 5.45
C ASP A 83 38.13 15.36 5.28
N THR A 84 37.52 15.00 4.14
CA THR A 84 36.86 13.70 3.94
C THR A 84 37.11 13.24 2.52
N THR A 85 37.80 12.11 2.35
CA THR A 85 38.07 11.54 1.03
C THR A 85 37.07 10.45 0.70
N LEU A 86 36.44 10.55 -0.48
CA LEU A 86 35.49 9.57 -1.01
C LEU A 86 36.11 8.96 -2.28
N ALA A 87 36.40 7.67 -2.25
CA ALA A 87 36.99 6.94 -3.37
C ALA A 87 36.00 6.78 -4.54
N GLN A 88 36.50 6.35 -5.69
CA GLN A 88 35.63 5.96 -6.81
C GLN A 88 34.70 4.81 -6.40
N ASN A 89 33.43 4.91 -6.80
CA ASN A 89 32.32 4.02 -6.48
C ASN A 89 32.02 3.87 -4.97
N GLN A 90 32.47 4.81 -4.14
CA GLN A 90 32.23 4.78 -2.70
C GLN A 90 30.96 5.57 -2.31
N TYR A 91 30.22 5.03 -1.35
CA TYR A 91 29.04 5.62 -0.71
C TYR A 91 29.39 6.16 0.68
N MET A 92 28.67 7.20 1.13
CA MET A 92 28.80 7.80 2.46
C MET A 92 27.45 8.31 2.97
N VAL A 93 27.06 7.90 4.18
CA VAL A 93 25.85 8.39 4.85
C VAL A 93 26.18 9.55 5.81
N VAL A 94 25.38 10.61 5.75
CA VAL A 94 25.40 11.79 6.63
C VAL A 94 24.01 11.94 7.27
N PHE A 95 23.93 12.02 8.60
CA PHE A 95 22.63 12.11 9.29
C PHE A 95 22.12 13.56 9.38
N ALA A 96 20.98 13.83 8.75
CA ALA A 96 20.27 15.10 8.87
C ALA A 96 19.51 15.16 10.21
N SER A 97 20.25 15.39 11.29
CA SER A 97 19.76 15.23 12.67
C SER A 97 19.72 16.52 13.49
N GLY A 98 20.25 17.62 12.95
CA GLY A 98 20.47 18.88 13.67
C GLY A 98 21.69 18.88 14.61
N LYS A 99 22.34 17.73 14.85
CA LYS A 99 23.42 17.58 15.85
C LYS A 99 24.75 18.26 15.48
N ASN A 100 24.92 18.69 14.22
CA ASN A 100 26.07 19.45 13.71
C ASN A 100 27.46 18.84 14.04
N ARG A 101 27.64 17.55 13.76
CA ARG A 101 28.91 16.82 13.98
C ARG A 101 29.67 16.71 12.67
N ALA A 102 30.76 17.45 12.54
CA ALA A 102 31.63 17.48 11.35
C ALA A 102 33.09 17.16 11.74
N VAL A 103 33.35 15.90 12.11
CA VAL A 103 34.70 15.42 12.47
C VAL A 103 35.12 14.32 11.48
N SER A 104 36.27 14.49 10.85
CA SER A 104 36.80 13.50 9.89
C SER A 104 36.96 12.11 10.53
N GLY A 105 36.55 11.07 9.81
CA GLY A 105 36.61 9.68 10.29
C GLY A 105 35.61 9.32 11.40
N GLN A 106 34.62 10.17 11.69
CA GLN A 106 33.50 9.89 12.58
C GLN A 106 32.17 9.94 11.81
N GLN A 107 31.08 9.50 12.44
CA GLN A 107 29.75 9.63 11.85
C GLN A 107 29.38 11.12 11.73
N LEU A 108 28.97 11.54 10.53
CA LEU A 108 28.70 12.94 10.20
C LEU A 108 27.22 13.27 10.43
N HIS A 109 26.96 14.45 10.99
CA HIS A 109 25.62 14.95 11.24
C HIS A 109 25.48 16.41 10.81
N THR A 110 24.47 16.74 10.01
CA THR A 110 24.21 18.13 9.61
C THR A 110 23.67 18.97 10.77
N ASN A 111 23.61 20.30 10.60
CA ASN A 111 22.96 21.24 11.52
C ASN A 111 21.46 21.47 11.22
N PHE A 112 20.85 20.61 10.40
CA PHE A 112 19.43 20.64 10.05
C PHE A 112 18.82 19.23 10.07
N LYS A 113 17.51 19.14 9.88
CA LYS A 113 16.73 17.91 9.70
C LYS A 113 15.96 18.01 8.38
N LEU A 114 15.43 16.90 7.86
CA LEU A 114 14.64 16.94 6.63
C LEU A 114 13.13 17.02 6.92
N ASP A 115 12.40 17.77 6.11
CA ASP A 115 10.93 17.80 6.14
C ASP A 115 10.34 16.63 5.32
N ALA A 116 9.65 15.72 6.00
CA ALA A 116 8.98 14.57 5.39
C ALA A 116 7.85 14.97 4.40
N ASP A 117 7.29 16.18 4.49
CA ASP A 117 6.33 16.71 3.50
C ASP A 117 7.01 17.21 2.21
N GLY A 118 8.35 17.30 2.20
CA GLY A 118 9.20 17.63 1.06
C GLY A 118 9.83 19.02 1.10
N GLU A 119 11.13 19.14 0.85
CA GLU A 119 11.80 20.45 0.76
C GLU A 119 12.94 20.47 -0.26
N TYR A 120 13.67 21.58 -0.36
CA TYR A 120 14.85 21.63 -1.22
C TYR A 120 15.98 20.78 -0.60
N LEU A 121 16.84 20.17 -1.42
CA LEU A 121 18.01 19.45 -0.92
C LEU A 121 19.13 19.51 -1.97
N ALA A 122 20.32 19.96 -1.60
CA ALA A 122 21.44 20.10 -2.53
C ALA A 122 22.82 19.82 -1.92
N LEU A 123 23.70 19.30 -2.78
CA LEU A 123 25.13 19.16 -2.58
C LEU A 123 25.85 20.25 -3.37
N VAL A 124 26.73 21.00 -2.72
CA VAL A 124 27.33 22.24 -3.26
C VAL A 124 28.86 22.17 -3.18
N LYS A 125 29.54 22.59 -4.25
CA LYS A 125 31.01 22.63 -4.36
C LYS A 125 31.60 23.81 -3.58
N PRO A 126 32.91 23.81 -3.28
CA PRO A 126 33.57 24.89 -2.53
C PRO A 126 33.47 26.30 -3.17
N ASP A 127 33.26 26.37 -4.49
CA ASP A 127 33.07 27.61 -5.26
C ASP A 127 31.63 28.15 -5.24
N ASN A 128 30.73 27.49 -4.50
CA ASN A 128 29.28 27.71 -4.42
C ASN A 128 28.48 27.29 -5.66
N THR A 129 29.05 26.53 -6.60
CA THR A 129 28.25 25.88 -7.66
C THR A 129 27.54 24.63 -7.11
N VAL A 130 26.29 24.43 -7.50
CA VAL A 130 25.52 23.23 -7.15
C VAL A 130 26.09 22.04 -7.92
N ALA A 131 26.41 20.95 -7.21
CA ALA A 131 26.83 19.68 -7.81
C ALA A 131 25.63 18.78 -8.12
N TRP A 132 24.64 18.77 -7.22
CA TRP A 132 23.40 18.00 -7.34
C TRP A 132 22.28 18.67 -6.52
N GLU A 133 21.04 18.70 -7.03
CA GLU A 133 19.88 19.25 -6.30
C GLU A 133 18.58 18.46 -6.57
N TYR A 134 17.73 18.34 -5.55
CA TYR A 134 16.31 17.98 -5.67
C TYR A 134 15.49 19.26 -5.62
N ALA A 135 15.12 19.79 -6.79
CA ALA A 135 14.54 21.12 -6.95
C ALA A 135 13.19 21.12 -7.68
N PRO A 136 12.23 22.02 -7.34
CA PRO A 136 12.31 23.01 -6.27
C PRO A 136 12.13 22.41 -4.86
N ARG A 137 11.59 21.19 -4.76
CA ARG A 137 11.54 20.36 -3.55
C ARG A 137 11.46 18.87 -3.93
N PHE A 138 11.96 17.97 -3.08
CA PHE A 138 11.63 16.55 -3.18
C PHE A 138 10.16 16.28 -2.75
N PRO A 139 9.54 15.16 -3.17
CA PRO A 139 8.14 14.87 -2.84
C PRO A 139 8.01 14.24 -1.44
N SER A 140 6.81 14.27 -0.86
CA SER A 140 6.59 13.77 0.51
C SER A 140 6.90 12.28 0.66
N GLN A 141 7.51 11.90 1.78
CA GLN A 141 7.94 10.52 2.08
C GLN A 141 7.04 9.84 3.12
N LEU A 142 6.73 8.57 2.86
CA LEU A 142 6.15 7.68 3.88
C LEU A 142 7.24 7.22 4.85
N ALA A 143 6.84 6.78 6.05
CA ALA A 143 7.77 6.24 7.03
C ALA A 143 8.59 5.07 6.45
N ASP A 144 9.90 5.10 6.65
CA ASP A 144 10.88 4.14 6.15
C ASP A 144 10.89 3.92 4.62
N VAL A 145 10.33 4.85 3.83
CA VAL A 145 10.40 4.86 2.35
C VAL A 145 11.28 6.02 1.90
N SER A 146 12.50 5.71 1.46
CA SER A 146 13.48 6.70 0.99
C SER A 146 13.16 7.19 -0.42
N TYR A 147 13.90 8.22 -0.86
CA TYR A 147 13.82 8.77 -2.21
C TYR A 147 15.23 9.01 -2.75
N GLY A 148 15.43 8.83 -4.05
CA GLY A 148 16.74 8.99 -4.67
C GLY A 148 16.80 8.49 -6.10
N VAL A 149 18.01 8.41 -6.66
CA VAL A 149 18.27 8.02 -8.05
C VAL A 149 18.92 6.65 -8.15
N LEU A 150 18.70 5.94 -9.26
CA LEU A 150 19.49 4.75 -9.56
C LEU A 150 20.95 5.12 -9.88
N PRO A 151 21.91 4.21 -9.67
CA PRO A 151 23.28 4.38 -10.15
C PRO A 151 23.32 4.71 -11.66
N PRO A 152 24.38 5.36 -12.16
CA PRO A 152 24.44 5.81 -13.54
C PRO A 152 24.28 4.64 -14.52
N GLN A 153 23.40 4.82 -15.50
CA GLN A 153 23.15 3.86 -16.57
C GLN A 153 23.75 4.38 -17.88
N THR A 154 24.29 3.48 -18.69
CA THR A 154 24.69 3.82 -20.06
C THR A 154 23.45 3.83 -20.94
N VAL A 155 22.99 5.03 -21.31
CA VAL A 155 21.89 5.22 -22.26
C VAL A 155 22.44 5.25 -23.67
N SER A 156 21.76 4.56 -24.59
CA SER A 156 22.09 4.54 -26.02
C SER A 156 20.96 5.17 -26.82
N ASP A 157 21.24 6.30 -27.47
CA ASP A 157 20.26 7.01 -28.30
C ASP A 157 20.61 6.84 -29.79
N THR A 158 19.58 6.85 -30.63
CA THR A 158 19.71 6.86 -32.09
C THR A 158 19.42 8.27 -32.64
N LEU A 159 20.43 8.92 -33.23
CA LEU A 159 20.35 10.27 -33.82
C LEU A 159 19.85 10.25 -35.28
N LEU A 160 20.07 9.13 -35.98
CA LEU A 160 19.55 8.82 -37.31
C LEU A 160 19.19 7.34 -37.28
N GLN A 161 17.92 7.01 -37.49
CA GLN A 161 17.38 5.65 -37.32
C GLN A 161 17.18 4.94 -38.67
N ALA A 162 17.25 3.60 -38.69
CA ALA A 162 16.69 2.82 -39.78
C ALA A 162 15.18 3.14 -39.94
N GLY A 163 14.71 3.34 -41.17
CA GLY A 163 13.38 3.86 -41.46
C GLY A 163 13.26 5.40 -41.46
N SER A 164 14.36 6.16 -41.34
CA SER A 164 14.35 7.63 -41.52
C SER A 164 14.09 8.02 -42.99
N PRO A 165 13.49 9.18 -43.30
CA PRO A 165 13.32 9.63 -44.68
C PRO A 165 14.64 9.67 -45.46
N ALA A 166 14.63 9.14 -46.69
CA ALA A 166 15.79 9.08 -47.57
C ALA A 166 15.40 9.41 -49.01
N SER A 167 16.35 10.00 -49.74
CA SER A 167 16.27 10.27 -51.18
C SER A 167 17.36 9.47 -51.90
N ALA A 168 17.04 8.79 -52.98
CA ALA A 168 17.98 8.01 -53.77
C ALA A 168 17.88 8.28 -55.27
N ILE A 169 19.01 8.26 -55.97
CA ILE A 169 19.08 8.31 -57.42
C ILE A 169 20.14 7.36 -57.95
N VAL A 170 19.84 6.72 -59.09
CA VAL A 170 20.85 6.06 -59.91
C VAL A 170 21.40 7.11 -60.89
N PRO A 171 22.64 7.60 -60.70
CA PRO A 171 23.20 8.62 -61.58
C PRO A 171 23.39 8.08 -63.00
N ALA A 172 23.34 8.97 -63.99
CA ALA A 172 23.55 8.67 -65.41
C ALA A 172 24.84 9.29 -65.98
N ASP A 173 25.46 10.22 -65.25
CA ASP A 173 26.74 10.86 -65.54
C ASP A 173 27.34 11.47 -64.24
N ASP A 174 28.49 12.12 -64.36
CA ASP A 174 29.25 12.71 -63.25
C ASP A 174 28.86 14.17 -62.91
N THR A 175 27.76 14.70 -63.47
CA THR A 175 27.44 16.15 -63.39
C THR A 175 27.18 16.67 -61.97
N LEU A 176 26.86 15.79 -61.01
CA LEU A 176 26.62 16.13 -59.61
C LEU A 176 27.91 16.36 -58.79
N GLY A 177 29.05 15.82 -59.25
CA GLY A 177 30.32 15.84 -58.53
C GLY A 177 30.18 15.46 -57.05
N THR A 178 30.69 16.29 -56.14
CA THR A 178 30.52 16.12 -54.69
C THR A 178 29.45 17.04 -54.06
N ALA A 179 28.80 17.91 -54.85
CA ALA A 179 27.90 18.94 -54.33
C ALA A 179 26.67 18.35 -53.59
N TRP A 180 26.21 17.17 -54.02
CA TRP A 180 25.11 16.43 -53.42
C TRP A 180 25.38 15.92 -51.99
N THR A 181 26.63 15.95 -51.52
CA THR A 181 26.99 15.57 -50.14
C THR A 181 26.73 16.68 -49.11
N LEU A 182 26.37 17.90 -49.55
CA LEU A 182 26.16 19.06 -48.70
C LEU A 182 24.68 19.22 -48.25
N PRO A 183 24.41 19.73 -47.04
CA PRO A 183 23.04 19.91 -46.52
C PRO A 183 22.13 20.82 -47.36
N GLY A 184 22.70 21.73 -48.15
CA GLY A 184 21.97 22.73 -48.94
C GLY A 184 21.70 22.36 -50.41
N PHE A 185 22.02 21.13 -50.84
CA PHE A 185 21.73 20.64 -52.19
C PHE A 185 20.27 20.19 -52.32
N ASP A 186 19.66 20.43 -53.49
CA ASP A 186 18.26 20.12 -53.81
C ASP A 186 18.13 18.72 -54.45
N ASP A 187 17.62 17.77 -53.68
CA ASP A 187 17.31 16.39 -54.06
C ASP A 187 15.81 16.13 -54.27
N SER A 188 14.98 17.17 -54.41
CA SER A 188 13.52 17.04 -54.56
C SER A 188 13.04 16.29 -55.82
N SER A 189 13.96 16.03 -56.76
CA SER A 189 13.73 15.25 -57.99
C SER A 189 14.14 13.78 -57.89
N TRP A 190 14.72 13.35 -56.77
CA TRP A 190 15.20 11.98 -56.54
C TRP A 190 14.06 11.07 -56.07
N THR A 191 14.23 9.75 -56.17
CA THR A 191 13.25 8.78 -55.65
C THR A 191 13.25 8.84 -54.12
N SER A 192 12.14 9.23 -53.50
CA SER A 192 12.02 9.34 -52.04
C SER A 192 11.40 8.10 -51.41
N GLY A 193 11.85 7.77 -50.19
CA GLY A 193 11.38 6.65 -49.38
C GLY A 193 11.95 6.71 -47.97
N LEU A 194 12.21 5.56 -47.36
CA LEU A 194 12.87 5.44 -46.05
C LEU A 194 14.25 4.77 -46.19
N THR A 195 15.13 4.95 -45.20
CA THR A 195 16.42 4.24 -45.13
C THR A 195 16.24 2.74 -45.08
N GLY A 196 17.21 2.01 -45.63
CA GLY A 196 16.92 0.73 -46.29
C GLY A 196 16.80 0.93 -47.79
N VAL A 197 17.84 1.51 -48.40
CA VAL A 197 17.86 1.75 -49.85
C VAL A 197 18.55 0.58 -50.50
N GLY A 198 17.92 -0.05 -51.49
CA GLY A 198 18.46 -1.26 -52.09
C GLY A 198 17.50 -1.99 -53.00
N TYR A 199 17.77 -3.27 -53.22
CA TYR A 199 16.86 -4.26 -53.79
C TYR A 199 17.38 -5.66 -53.47
N ALA A 200 16.52 -6.68 -53.53
CA ALA A 200 16.93 -8.07 -53.62
C ALA A 200 15.91 -8.88 -54.42
N ARG A 201 16.38 -9.89 -55.15
CA ARG A 201 15.55 -10.79 -55.96
C ARG A 201 15.37 -12.15 -55.25
N ALA A 202 14.12 -12.61 -55.10
CA ALA A 202 13.79 -13.69 -54.18
C ALA A 202 14.03 -15.13 -54.72
N SER A 203 14.42 -16.05 -53.83
CA SER A 203 14.52 -17.49 -54.08
C SER A 203 14.45 -18.35 -52.80
N GLY A 204 13.52 -19.32 -52.73
CA GLY A 204 13.63 -20.51 -51.84
C GLY A 204 12.68 -20.60 -50.61
N PRO A 205 12.31 -21.80 -50.10
CA PRO A 205 11.23 -22.01 -49.11
C PRO A 205 11.67 -22.63 -47.73
N LEU A 206 10.80 -23.45 -47.12
CA LEU A 206 10.75 -24.04 -45.75
C LEU A 206 11.83 -25.10 -45.38
N PRO A 207 11.84 -25.63 -44.12
CA PRO A 207 12.68 -26.75 -43.62
C PRO A 207 12.76 -28.06 -44.44
N GLU A 208 13.84 -28.26 -45.22
CA GLU A 208 14.23 -29.48 -45.96
C GLU A 208 15.59 -30.07 -45.50
N GLU A 209 15.64 -31.26 -44.91
CA GLU A 209 16.81 -32.15 -44.67
C GLU A 209 18.23 -31.87 -45.23
N VAL A 210 19.25 -32.18 -44.41
CA VAL A 210 20.68 -32.30 -44.78
C VAL A 210 21.37 -33.45 -44.01
N GLU A 211 21.36 -34.67 -44.56
CA GLU A 211 21.89 -35.96 -44.03
C GLU A 211 23.42 -36.06 -43.70
N SER A 212 23.95 -37.07 -42.98
CA SER A 212 23.38 -38.38 -42.55
C SER A 212 23.69 -38.78 -41.08
N ASN A 213 22.80 -39.47 -40.36
CA ASN A 213 22.87 -39.79 -38.90
C ASN A 213 23.78 -40.96 -38.39
N ASP A 214 24.43 -40.81 -37.21
CA ASP A 214 25.47 -41.74 -36.64
C ASP A 214 25.86 -41.55 -35.12
N SER A 215 25.21 -40.70 -34.28
CA SER A 215 25.86 -40.21 -33.03
C SER A 215 25.01 -39.73 -31.83
N PRO A 216 25.65 -39.45 -30.66
CA PRO A 216 25.16 -38.58 -29.56
C PRO A 216 25.73 -37.13 -29.63
N GLY A 217 24.90 -36.07 -29.77
CA GLY A 217 25.34 -34.66 -29.58
C GLY A 217 25.16 -33.52 -30.63
N SER A 218 24.86 -33.72 -31.92
CA SER A 218 24.83 -32.65 -32.95
C SER A 218 23.45 -32.06 -33.29
N ALA A 219 22.71 -31.64 -32.26
CA ALA A 219 21.31 -31.22 -32.34
C ALA A 219 21.06 -29.96 -33.19
N ASN A 220 20.91 -30.09 -34.52
CA ASN A 220 21.08 -29.00 -35.48
C ASN A 220 20.00 -27.91 -35.47
N ASN A 221 20.41 -26.67 -35.16
CA ASN A 221 19.72 -25.97 -34.08
C ASN A 221 18.72 -24.85 -34.43
N ALA A 222 17.67 -24.81 -33.63
CA ALA A 222 16.66 -23.80 -33.60
C ALA A 222 16.16 -23.64 -32.14
N SER A 223 16.38 -22.52 -31.43
CA SER A 223 15.76 -22.15 -30.11
C SER A 223 15.62 -20.61 -29.82
N TYR A 224 15.28 -19.73 -30.79
CA TYR A 224 15.53 -18.24 -30.68
C TYR A 224 14.55 -17.29 -31.44
N ASN A 225 13.93 -16.37 -30.67
CA ASN A 225 13.32 -15.01 -30.91
C ASN A 225 11.84 -14.70 -31.32
N PHE A 226 10.89 -14.78 -30.36
CA PHE A 226 9.42 -14.53 -30.47
C PHE A 226 9.07 -13.03 -30.43
N SER A 227 7.86 -12.68 -30.92
CA SER A 227 6.93 -11.86 -30.13
C SER A 227 5.45 -12.14 -30.53
N PRO A 228 4.45 -12.16 -29.61
CA PRO A 228 3.17 -12.83 -29.85
C PRO A 228 1.94 -11.92 -30.02
N PHE A 229 0.89 -12.47 -30.65
CA PHE A 229 -0.50 -12.01 -30.49
C PHE A 229 -1.00 -12.32 -29.04
N ALA A 230 -2.16 -11.80 -28.63
CA ALA A 230 -2.58 -11.71 -27.21
C ALA A 230 -2.97 -13.03 -26.49
N GLY A 231 -2.36 -14.16 -26.86
CA GLY A 231 -2.39 -15.43 -26.12
C GLY A 231 -1.14 -16.25 -26.45
N ALA A 232 -0.50 -16.86 -25.44
CA ALA A 232 0.77 -17.56 -25.57
C ALA A 232 0.62 -18.93 -26.28
N TYR A 233 0.41 -18.91 -27.60
CA TYR A 233 0.27 -20.08 -28.47
C TYR A 233 1.28 -20.06 -29.61
N TYR A 234 1.87 -21.23 -29.86
CA TYR A 234 3.08 -21.36 -30.66
C TYR A 234 3.07 -22.64 -31.50
N HIS A 235 3.53 -22.53 -32.75
CA HIS A 235 3.55 -23.63 -33.74
C HIS A 235 4.94 -23.89 -34.29
N LEU A 236 5.26 -25.15 -34.54
CA LEU A 236 6.49 -25.59 -35.19
C LEU A 236 6.16 -26.66 -36.23
N GLY A 237 6.83 -26.63 -37.38
CA GLY A 237 6.74 -27.68 -38.41
C GLY A 237 8.04 -27.85 -39.17
N PHE A 238 8.35 -29.10 -39.52
CA PHE A 238 9.56 -29.53 -40.23
C PHE A 238 9.29 -30.84 -41.00
N SER A 239 10.14 -31.17 -41.99
CA SER A 239 10.01 -32.36 -42.84
C SER A 239 11.29 -33.18 -42.87
N GLY A 240 11.15 -34.51 -43.02
CA GLY A 240 12.27 -35.41 -43.28
C GLY A 240 11.95 -36.63 -44.16
N THR A 241 12.88 -37.58 -44.28
CA THR A 241 12.90 -38.85 -45.04
C THR A 241 13.75 -39.91 -44.34
N VAL A 242 13.12 -40.97 -43.80
CA VAL A 242 13.87 -42.10 -43.19
C VAL A 242 14.23 -43.16 -44.24
N SER A 243 15.44 -43.71 -44.17
CA SER A 243 15.91 -44.85 -44.96
C SER A 243 15.57 -46.21 -44.33
N PRO A 244 15.58 -47.31 -45.11
CA PRO A 244 15.17 -48.61 -44.60
C PRO A 244 16.21 -49.25 -43.67
N GLY A 245 15.92 -49.29 -42.37
CA GLY A 245 16.35 -50.39 -41.49
C GLY A 245 17.34 -50.06 -40.36
N THR A 246 17.92 -48.87 -40.30
CA THR A 246 18.78 -48.42 -39.17
C THR A 246 18.70 -46.93 -38.83
N GLU A 247 18.06 -46.10 -39.63
CA GLU A 247 18.00 -44.63 -39.50
C GLU A 247 16.93 -44.19 -38.48
N TYR A 248 17.21 -43.13 -37.72
CA TYR A 248 16.29 -42.54 -36.74
C TYR A 248 16.46 -41.03 -36.72
N ASP A 249 15.37 -40.28 -36.89
CA ASP A 249 15.46 -38.85 -37.13
C ASP A 249 15.01 -38.11 -35.88
N TYR A 250 15.87 -37.28 -35.30
CA TYR A 250 15.53 -36.56 -34.08
C TYR A 250 15.54 -35.05 -34.28
N PHE A 251 14.64 -34.39 -33.55
CA PHE A 251 14.48 -32.94 -33.54
C PHE A 251 14.32 -32.40 -32.09
N ASN A 252 15.27 -31.63 -31.56
CA ASN A 252 15.24 -31.01 -30.22
C ASN A 252 14.19 -29.89 -30.18
N ILE A 253 13.15 -29.99 -29.35
CA ILE A 253 12.04 -29.02 -29.32
C ILE A 253 12.22 -27.93 -28.25
N GLY A 254 13.44 -27.78 -27.72
CA GLY A 254 13.84 -26.72 -26.80
C GLY A 254 13.68 -27.07 -25.32
N ALA A 255 13.97 -26.08 -24.47
CA ALA A 255 13.71 -26.15 -23.03
C ALA A 255 12.23 -25.87 -22.75
N LEU A 256 11.61 -26.70 -21.91
CA LEU A 256 10.21 -26.59 -21.48
C LEU A 256 10.13 -26.63 -19.95
N ASP A 257 9.19 -25.88 -19.37
CA ASP A 257 9.04 -25.67 -17.93
C ASP A 257 7.98 -26.60 -17.29
N VAL A 258 8.04 -26.77 -15.96
CA VAL A 258 7.04 -27.56 -15.23
C VAL A 258 5.67 -26.90 -15.35
N GLY A 259 4.73 -27.61 -15.97
CA GLY A 259 3.37 -27.14 -16.25
C GLY A 259 3.07 -27.06 -17.74
N ASP A 260 4.08 -26.85 -18.60
CA ASP A 260 3.89 -26.74 -20.06
C ASP A 260 3.17 -27.95 -20.65
N LEU A 261 2.49 -27.74 -21.78
CA LEU A 261 1.60 -28.74 -22.37
C LEU A 261 1.80 -28.82 -23.89
N ILE A 262 2.33 -29.92 -24.40
CA ILE A 262 2.71 -30.06 -25.82
C ILE A 262 1.89 -31.11 -26.57
N THR A 263 1.67 -30.88 -27.86
CA THR A 263 1.09 -31.83 -28.80
C THR A 263 2.02 -31.99 -30.01
N ILE A 264 2.33 -33.23 -30.40
CA ILE A 264 3.26 -33.57 -31.50
C ILE A 264 2.59 -34.58 -32.44
N THR A 265 2.59 -34.32 -33.75
CA THR A 265 2.04 -35.21 -34.79
C THR A 265 3.09 -35.50 -35.88
N VAL A 266 3.04 -36.69 -36.49
CA VAL A 266 3.83 -37.06 -37.68
C VAL A 266 2.90 -37.55 -38.79
N GLY A 267 2.99 -36.92 -39.96
CA GLY A 267 2.19 -37.23 -41.15
C GLY A 267 2.72 -38.42 -41.94
N GLY A 268 1.91 -39.45 -42.11
CA GLY A 268 2.19 -40.63 -42.93
C GLY A 268 1.80 -40.50 -44.41
N ARG A 269 1.87 -41.62 -45.13
CA ARG A 269 1.59 -41.70 -46.57
C ARG A 269 0.17 -41.27 -46.97
N ASP A 270 -0.83 -41.67 -46.19
CA ASP A 270 -2.24 -41.54 -46.60
C ASP A 270 -2.87 -40.21 -46.14
N SER A 271 -2.20 -39.43 -45.27
CA SER A 271 -2.54 -38.03 -44.96
C SER A 271 -1.97 -37.02 -45.97
N ALA A 272 -1.25 -37.50 -47.00
CA ALA A 272 -0.53 -36.71 -48.01
C ALA A 272 0.60 -35.79 -47.48
N ARG A 273 0.93 -35.90 -46.19
CA ARG A 273 2.00 -35.15 -45.50
C ARG A 273 3.34 -35.91 -45.46
N GLY A 274 3.38 -37.12 -46.01
CA GLY A 274 4.58 -37.94 -46.11
C GLY A 274 4.45 -39.05 -47.15
N THR A 275 5.44 -39.93 -47.19
CA THR A 275 5.42 -41.20 -47.91
C THR A 275 5.82 -42.41 -47.04
N ILE A 276 6.26 -42.22 -45.78
CA ILE A 276 6.39 -43.31 -44.80
C ILE A 276 5.04 -44.03 -44.64
N ALA A 277 5.05 -45.35 -44.78
CA ALA A 277 3.86 -46.17 -44.64
C ALA A 277 3.38 -46.33 -43.18
N ASP A 278 4.29 -46.56 -42.24
CA ASP A 278 4.02 -46.87 -40.82
C ASP A 278 5.03 -46.07 -39.96
N PRO A 279 4.73 -44.80 -39.61
CA PRO A 279 5.63 -43.97 -38.79
C PRO A 279 5.65 -44.43 -37.33
N TYR A 280 6.65 -43.99 -36.57
CA TYR A 280 6.71 -44.14 -35.11
C TYR A 280 7.36 -42.88 -34.51
N LEU A 281 6.59 -42.18 -33.66
CA LEU A 281 6.98 -41.01 -32.90
C LEU A 281 7.40 -41.35 -31.45
N GLU A 282 8.54 -40.84 -30.99
CA GLU A 282 9.05 -40.97 -29.61
C GLU A 282 9.49 -39.60 -29.06
N LEU A 283 9.32 -39.35 -27.75
CA LEU A 283 9.70 -38.12 -27.05
C LEU A 283 10.69 -38.45 -25.93
N TYR A 284 11.76 -37.66 -25.81
CA TYR A 284 12.86 -37.81 -24.85
C TYR A 284 13.13 -36.50 -24.08
N ARG A 285 13.90 -36.61 -22.98
CA ARG A 285 14.29 -35.50 -22.08
C ARG A 285 15.82 -35.50 -21.84
N ALA A 286 16.50 -34.36 -21.77
CA ALA A 286 17.96 -34.30 -21.61
C ALA A 286 18.44 -34.98 -20.32
N GLY A 287 17.82 -34.69 -19.18
CA GLY A 287 18.12 -35.32 -17.89
C GLY A 287 17.67 -36.79 -17.74
N SER A 288 17.27 -37.49 -18.81
CA SER A 288 16.88 -38.91 -18.78
C SER A 288 17.23 -39.64 -20.08
N SER A 289 17.91 -40.79 -20.01
CA SER A 289 18.22 -41.61 -21.20
C SER A 289 17.02 -42.41 -21.75
N ASN A 290 15.83 -42.28 -21.14
CA ASN A 290 14.64 -43.06 -21.49
C ASN A 290 13.60 -42.20 -22.21
N VAL A 291 12.82 -42.84 -23.09
CA VAL A 291 11.58 -42.30 -23.68
C VAL A 291 10.64 -41.86 -22.55
N VAL A 292 10.08 -40.65 -22.66
CA VAL A 292 9.09 -40.10 -21.71
C VAL A 292 7.66 -40.17 -22.23
N ALA A 293 7.46 -40.21 -23.54
CA ALA A 293 6.21 -40.55 -24.22
C ALA A 293 6.49 -41.11 -25.62
N SER A 294 5.61 -41.94 -26.16
CA SER A 294 5.72 -42.42 -27.55
C SER A 294 4.37 -42.82 -28.13
N SER A 295 4.28 -42.89 -29.46
CA SER A 295 3.07 -43.22 -30.19
C SER A 295 3.43 -43.91 -31.51
N ASN A 296 2.81 -45.06 -31.77
CA ASN A 296 2.97 -45.90 -32.96
C ASN A 296 1.60 -46.40 -33.49
N ASP A 297 0.58 -45.56 -33.24
CA ASP A 297 -0.88 -45.58 -33.49
C ASP A 297 -1.61 -46.71 -34.25
N GLY A 298 -0.96 -47.63 -34.96
CA GLY A 298 -1.45 -49.01 -35.05
C GLY A 298 -1.36 -49.69 -36.41
N GLY A 299 -0.83 -49.03 -37.45
CA GLY A 299 -0.53 -49.67 -38.72
C GLY A 299 -0.51 -48.73 -39.92
N PRO A 300 -0.31 -49.29 -41.12
CA PRO A 300 0.01 -48.49 -42.30
C PRO A 300 -1.07 -47.49 -42.69
N GLY A 301 -0.67 -46.23 -42.86
CA GLY A 301 -1.53 -45.13 -43.32
C GLY A 301 -2.02 -44.16 -42.24
N LEU A 302 -1.67 -44.37 -40.96
CA LEU A 302 -2.12 -43.52 -39.85
C LEU A 302 -1.05 -42.49 -39.42
N ASP A 303 -1.50 -41.39 -38.81
CA ASP A 303 -0.68 -40.25 -38.37
C ASP A 303 -0.36 -40.35 -36.87
N CYS A 304 0.88 -40.71 -36.53
CA CYS A 304 1.33 -40.81 -35.14
C CYS A 304 1.11 -39.50 -34.34
N LEU A 305 0.58 -39.62 -33.12
CA LEU A 305 0.23 -38.48 -32.27
C LEU A 305 0.60 -38.69 -30.78
N ILE A 306 1.26 -37.70 -30.19
CA ILE A 306 1.36 -37.48 -28.75
C ILE A 306 0.55 -36.21 -28.43
N ARG A 307 -0.67 -36.32 -27.91
CA ARG A 307 -1.54 -35.16 -27.57
C ARG A 307 -1.37 -34.73 -26.11
N ARG A 308 -1.26 -33.42 -25.88
CA ARG A 308 -1.31 -32.75 -24.56
C ARG A 308 -0.46 -33.43 -23.48
N PHE A 309 0.79 -33.76 -23.81
CA PHE A 309 1.74 -34.25 -22.83
C PHE A 309 2.16 -33.11 -21.90
N SER A 310 1.94 -33.27 -20.59
CA SER A 310 2.28 -32.25 -19.59
C SER A 310 3.71 -32.44 -19.08
N ILE A 311 4.47 -31.36 -19.11
CA ILE A 311 5.87 -31.30 -18.67
C ILE A 311 5.89 -31.27 -17.15
N THR A 312 6.38 -32.36 -16.54
CA THR A 312 6.42 -32.54 -15.08
C THR A 312 7.77 -32.24 -14.45
N ILE A 313 8.81 -32.04 -15.27
CA ILE A 313 10.19 -31.70 -14.86
C ILE A 313 10.74 -30.74 -15.92
N ALA A 314 11.16 -29.53 -15.52
CA ALA A 314 11.73 -28.55 -16.43
C ALA A 314 13.09 -29.03 -16.96
N ASP A 315 13.24 -29.07 -18.28
CA ASP A 315 14.40 -29.64 -18.98
C ASP A 315 14.35 -29.37 -20.50
N THR A 316 15.38 -29.76 -21.26
CA THR A 316 15.34 -29.79 -22.74
C THR A 316 14.68 -31.09 -23.24
N TYR A 317 13.82 -30.98 -24.26
CA TYR A 317 13.02 -32.07 -24.82
C TYR A 317 13.33 -32.34 -26.28
N TYR A 318 13.13 -33.59 -26.71
CA TYR A 318 13.56 -34.07 -28.03
C TYR A 318 12.53 -35.02 -28.66
N VAL A 319 12.10 -34.72 -29.88
CA VAL A 319 11.28 -35.58 -30.73
C VAL A 319 12.17 -36.55 -31.50
N ARG A 320 11.68 -37.77 -31.74
CA ARG A 320 12.24 -38.79 -32.64
C ARG A 320 11.16 -39.32 -33.58
N VAL A 321 11.48 -39.46 -34.85
CA VAL A 321 10.69 -40.09 -35.90
C VAL A 321 11.48 -41.26 -36.47
N ARG A 322 10.80 -42.34 -36.84
CA ARG A 322 11.40 -43.46 -37.57
C ARG A 322 10.35 -44.27 -38.32
N GLY A 323 10.78 -45.01 -39.33
CA GLY A 323 9.96 -46.04 -39.97
C GLY A 323 9.82 -47.28 -39.09
N ASN A 324 8.59 -47.72 -38.83
CA ASN A 324 8.33 -49.00 -38.20
C ASN A 324 8.38 -50.13 -39.26
N ASN A 325 8.77 -51.34 -38.84
CA ASN A 325 8.92 -52.52 -39.71
C ASN A 325 9.77 -52.31 -40.99
N SER A 326 10.82 -51.49 -40.94
CA SER A 326 11.66 -51.10 -42.09
C SER A 326 10.94 -50.30 -43.19
N SER A 327 9.84 -49.62 -42.84
CA SER A 327 9.24 -48.58 -43.69
C SER A 327 10.25 -47.43 -43.94
N ALA A 328 10.16 -46.81 -45.11
CA ALA A 328 11.04 -45.73 -45.53
C ALA A 328 10.28 -44.71 -46.39
N GLY A 329 10.77 -43.48 -46.46
CA GLY A 329 10.17 -42.38 -47.20
C GLY A 329 10.04 -41.09 -46.38
N SER A 330 9.42 -40.08 -46.96
CA SER A 330 9.23 -38.75 -46.37
C SER A 330 8.18 -38.69 -45.25
N TYR A 331 8.26 -37.68 -44.41
CA TYR A 331 7.28 -37.33 -43.38
C TYR A 331 7.30 -35.83 -43.10
N GLN A 332 6.28 -35.35 -42.41
CA GLN A 332 6.22 -34.01 -41.84
C GLN A 332 5.82 -34.10 -40.38
N VAL A 333 6.52 -33.37 -39.52
CA VAL A 333 6.21 -33.28 -38.09
C VAL A 333 5.58 -31.93 -37.80
N GLY A 334 4.52 -31.94 -37.00
CA GLY A 334 3.92 -30.74 -36.43
C GLY A 334 4.04 -30.75 -34.91
N VAL A 335 4.45 -29.64 -34.32
CA VAL A 335 4.47 -29.45 -32.86
C VAL A 335 3.68 -28.19 -32.49
N TRP A 336 2.86 -28.30 -31.44
CA TRP A 336 2.04 -27.23 -30.89
C TRP A 336 2.30 -27.14 -29.38
N LEU A 337 2.51 -25.93 -28.86
CA LEU A 337 2.63 -25.64 -27.42
C LEU A 337 1.36 -24.93 -26.91
N GLU A 338 0.78 -25.47 -25.83
CA GLU A 338 -0.40 -24.95 -25.14
C GLU A 338 -0.04 -24.27 -23.80
N ASN A 339 -0.87 -23.30 -23.44
CA ASN A 339 -0.57 -22.30 -22.42
C ASN A 339 -0.77 -22.81 -20.98
N VAL A 340 0.35 -23.03 -20.27
CA VAL A 340 0.39 -23.10 -18.79
C VAL A 340 1.71 -22.59 -18.16
N GLY A 341 2.69 -22.16 -18.97
CA GLY A 341 3.99 -21.62 -18.57
C GLY A 341 4.52 -20.56 -19.54
N ASN A 342 5.72 -20.03 -19.30
CA ASN A 342 6.35 -19.03 -20.16
C ASN A 342 7.18 -19.69 -21.26
N ALA A 343 6.74 -19.62 -22.52
CA ALA A 343 7.46 -20.23 -23.63
C ALA A 343 8.82 -19.55 -23.94
N PRO A 344 9.83 -20.32 -24.42
CA PRO A 344 11.14 -19.78 -24.81
C PRO A 344 11.03 -18.93 -26.09
N LEU A 345 11.89 -17.92 -26.29
CA LEU A 345 11.83 -17.01 -27.45
C LEU A 345 12.07 -17.74 -28.80
N THR A 346 11.27 -17.55 -29.87
CA THR A 346 11.45 -18.21 -31.21
C THR A 346 11.14 -17.40 -32.52
N GLY A 347 12.01 -17.44 -33.54
CA GLY A 347 11.96 -16.60 -34.75
C GLY A 347 13.15 -16.68 -35.73
N GLN A 348 13.60 -17.88 -36.12
CA GLN A 348 14.41 -18.08 -37.33
C GLN A 348 13.91 -19.32 -38.10
N LEU A 349 13.82 -19.18 -39.43
CA LEU A 349 13.44 -20.24 -40.35
C LEU A 349 14.62 -21.20 -40.56
N VAL A 350 14.62 -22.36 -39.88
CA VAL A 350 15.67 -23.37 -40.10
C VAL A 350 15.30 -24.22 -41.30
N ALA A 351 15.69 -23.75 -42.49
CA ALA A 351 15.32 -24.34 -43.78
C ALA A 351 15.89 -25.75 -44.06
N ALA A 352 16.36 -26.49 -43.04
CA ALA A 352 16.80 -27.87 -43.15
C ALA A 352 16.92 -28.66 -41.83
N GLU A 353 16.80 -29.99 -41.90
CA GLU A 353 17.55 -30.88 -40.97
C GLU A 353 19.07 -30.78 -41.28
N ALA A 354 19.98 -31.34 -40.47
CA ALA A 354 21.43 -31.16 -40.61
C ALA A 354 22.24 -32.11 -39.70
N GLU A 355 22.82 -33.14 -40.28
CA GLU A 355 23.14 -34.37 -39.55
C GLU A 355 24.66 -34.58 -39.35
N PRO A 356 25.16 -35.37 -38.36
CA PRO A 356 24.64 -36.66 -37.88
C PRO A 356 23.84 -36.68 -36.57
N ASN A 357 22.54 -36.90 -36.72
CA ASN A 357 21.65 -37.31 -35.64
C ASN A 357 21.91 -38.82 -35.23
N ASP A 358 20.98 -39.68 -34.78
CA ASP A 358 21.28 -40.93 -34.01
C ASP A 358 20.36 -41.09 -32.80
N THR A 359 20.48 -40.13 -31.90
CA THR A 359 19.90 -40.16 -30.57
C THR A 359 19.44 -38.76 -30.13
N LYS A 360 19.05 -38.55 -28.86
CA LYS A 360 18.41 -37.30 -28.44
C LYS A 360 19.30 -36.05 -28.55
N GLU A 361 20.60 -36.15 -28.26
CA GLU A 361 21.39 -34.94 -27.98
C GLU A 361 22.17 -34.24 -29.12
N THR A 362 22.26 -34.61 -30.40
CA THR A 362 21.45 -35.50 -31.25
C THR A 362 20.72 -34.72 -32.32
N ALA A 363 19.57 -34.28 -31.87
CA ALA A 363 18.39 -33.99 -32.65
C ALA A 363 18.30 -32.56 -33.19
N THR A 364 18.00 -32.32 -34.48
CA THR A 364 17.67 -30.99 -35.04
C THR A 364 16.98 -30.09 -34.02
N ASP A 365 17.66 -29.18 -33.31
CA ASP A 365 16.93 -28.22 -32.48
C ASP A 365 16.01 -27.45 -33.44
N VAL A 366 14.71 -27.43 -33.14
CA VAL A 366 13.61 -26.98 -34.01
C VAL A 366 12.83 -25.83 -33.36
N SER A 367 13.05 -25.57 -32.08
CA SER A 367 12.51 -24.45 -31.34
C SER A 367 12.89 -22.98 -31.76
N ARG A 368 13.66 -22.68 -32.84
CA ARG A 368 13.77 -21.33 -33.52
C ARG A 368 12.67 -21.25 -34.57
N SER A 369 12.33 -22.39 -35.17
CA SER A 369 11.28 -22.59 -36.17
C SER A 369 9.90 -22.75 -35.54
N TRP A 370 9.80 -22.83 -34.20
CA TRP A 370 8.61 -22.34 -33.51
C TRP A 370 8.31 -20.93 -34.05
N ARG A 371 7.05 -20.60 -34.23
CA ARG A 371 6.58 -19.28 -34.65
C ARG A 371 5.48 -18.81 -33.70
N PRO A 372 5.37 -17.50 -33.42
CA PRO A 372 4.17 -16.96 -32.81
C PRO A 372 2.98 -17.28 -33.71
N VAL A 373 1.85 -17.63 -33.11
CA VAL A 373 0.56 -17.44 -33.79
C VAL A 373 0.45 -15.94 -34.04
N GLN A 374 0.59 -15.53 -35.30
CA GLN A 374 0.46 -14.12 -35.69
C GLN A 374 -1.00 -13.77 -35.97
N TYR A 375 -1.77 -14.74 -36.48
CA TYR A 375 -3.15 -14.56 -36.88
C TYR A 375 -4.02 -15.72 -36.40
N LEU A 376 -5.19 -15.40 -35.85
CA LEU A 376 -6.26 -16.35 -35.53
C LEU A 376 -7.52 -15.93 -36.27
N SER A 377 -8.10 -16.85 -37.04
CA SER A 377 -9.46 -16.75 -37.56
C SER A 377 -10.34 -17.79 -36.87
N ARG A 378 -11.31 -17.35 -36.06
CA ARG A 378 -12.29 -18.21 -35.38
C ARG A 378 -13.65 -18.07 -36.05
N THR A 379 -14.21 -19.19 -36.49
CA THR A 379 -15.56 -19.27 -37.08
C THR A 379 -16.35 -20.38 -36.40
N SER A 380 -17.44 -20.05 -35.72
CA SER A 380 -18.33 -21.06 -35.11
C SER A 380 -19.29 -21.64 -36.16
N GLY A 381 -19.47 -22.97 -36.15
CA GLY A 381 -20.33 -23.71 -37.07
C GLY A 381 -21.26 -24.70 -36.36
N THR A 382 -22.08 -25.44 -37.11
CA THR A 382 -23.01 -26.42 -36.53
C THR A 382 -23.34 -27.52 -37.53
N ILE A 383 -22.80 -28.72 -37.29
CA ILE A 383 -23.13 -29.90 -38.11
C ILE A 383 -24.47 -30.47 -37.62
N SER A 384 -25.52 -30.27 -38.41
CA SER A 384 -26.90 -30.61 -38.05
C SER A 384 -27.31 -32.06 -38.35
N ALA A 385 -26.55 -32.76 -39.21
CA ALA A 385 -26.71 -34.17 -39.57
C ALA A 385 -25.39 -34.77 -40.08
N SER A 386 -25.26 -36.10 -40.15
CA SER A 386 -24.04 -36.75 -40.64
C SER A 386 -23.74 -36.57 -42.15
N SER A 387 -24.69 -36.01 -42.90
CA SER A 387 -24.54 -35.59 -44.30
C SER A 387 -24.29 -34.08 -44.46
N ASP A 388 -24.25 -33.34 -43.36
CA ASP A 388 -24.07 -31.90 -43.32
C ASP A 388 -22.56 -31.57 -43.30
N PHE A 389 -22.17 -30.52 -44.02
CA PHE A 389 -20.77 -30.15 -44.20
C PHE A 389 -20.62 -28.64 -44.38
N ASP A 390 -19.88 -28.02 -43.48
CA ASP A 390 -19.49 -26.62 -43.54
C ASP A 390 -18.14 -26.49 -44.26
N VAL A 391 -17.98 -25.49 -45.14
CA VAL A 391 -16.74 -25.25 -45.90
C VAL A 391 -16.35 -23.77 -45.86
N PHE A 392 -15.10 -23.51 -45.48
CA PHE A 392 -14.53 -22.17 -45.35
C PHE A 392 -13.28 -22.02 -46.23
N ALA A 393 -13.14 -20.90 -46.92
CA ALA A 393 -12.04 -20.64 -47.84
C ALA A 393 -11.02 -19.66 -47.24
N TYR A 394 -9.73 -19.96 -47.41
CA TYR A 394 -8.61 -19.17 -46.89
C TYR A 394 -7.53 -19.02 -47.96
N GLN A 395 -6.95 -17.83 -48.09
CA GLN A 395 -5.78 -17.60 -48.95
C GLN A 395 -4.52 -17.87 -48.12
N PHE A 396 -3.70 -18.82 -48.56
CA PHE A 396 -2.40 -19.12 -47.96
C PHE A 396 -1.27 -18.98 -48.99
N THR A 397 -0.06 -18.85 -48.48
CA THR A 397 1.21 -18.75 -49.22
C THR A 397 1.99 -20.05 -49.05
N ALA A 398 2.73 -20.47 -50.08
CA ALA A 398 3.69 -21.56 -49.94
C ALA A 398 4.65 -21.25 -48.78
N GLY A 399 4.74 -22.16 -47.80
CA GLY A 399 5.55 -21.95 -46.60
C GLY A 399 4.83 -21.39 -45.37
N ASP A 400 3.54 -21.09 -45.48
CA ASP A 400 2.69 -20.80 -44.33
C ASP A 400 2.54 -22.04 -43.45
N LEU A 401 2.59 -21.84 -42.13
CA LEU A 401 2.34 -22.89 -41.14
C LEU A 401 0.95 -22.69 -40.55
N VAL A 402 0.02 -23.57 -40.93
CA VAL A 402 -1.41 -23.49 -40.62
C VAL A 402 -1.79 -24.61 -39.67
N THR A 403 -2.44 -24.29 -38.56
CA THR A 403 -3.23 -25.29 -37.82
C THR A 403 -4.71 -25.04 -38.03
N VAL A 404 -5.45 -26.10 -38.32
CA VAL A 404 -6.91 -26.15 -38.22
C VAL A 404 -7.26 -26.88 -36.94
N ASN A 405 -7.98 -26.26 -36.02
CA ASN A 405 -8.50 -26.93 -34.83
C ASN A 405 -10.04 -26.83 -34.82
N ILE A 406 -10.72 -27.98 -34.92
CA ILE A 406 -12.17 -28.07 -34.77
C ILE A 406 -12.47 -28.42 -33.31
N ASP A 407 -12.70 -27.38 -32.50
CA ASP A 407 -13.06 -27.48 -31.07
C ASP A 407 -14.55 -27.82 -30.93
N SER A 408 -14.86 -29.04 -30.51
CA SER A 408 -16.24 -29.52 -30.40
C SER A 408 -16.86 -29.12 -29.06
N THR A 409 -17.65 -28.05 -29.11
CA THR A 409 -18.38 -27.51 -27.94
C THR A 409 -19.59 -28.36 -27.51
N SER A 410 -19.75 -29.59 -28.03
CA SER A 410 -20.99 -30.37 -27.95
C SER A 410 -20.76 -31.88 -28.13
N THR A 411 -21.77 -32.62 -28.61
CA THR A 411 -21.73 -34.07 -28.88
C THR A 411 -21.30 -34.41 -30.32
N LEU A 412 -20.79 -33.45 -31.08
CA LEU A 412 -20.25 -33.68 -32.42
C LEU A 412 -18.87 -34.31 -32.31
N ASP A 413 -18.70 -35.51 -32.86
CA ASP A 413 -17.40 -36.11 -33.14
C ASP A 413 -17.00 -35.66 -34.55
N ALA A 414 -16.09 -34.70 -34.64
CA ALA A 414 -15.80 -34.03 -35.89
C ALA A 414 -14.98 -34.94 -36.85
N ARG A 415 -14.79 -34.45 -38.07
CA ARG A 415 -13.70 -34.78 -38.99
C ARG A 415 -13.47 -33.60 -39.89
N VAL A 416 -12.22 -33.39 -40.32
CA VAL A 416 -11.84 -32.21 -41.08
C VAL A 416 -10.94 -32.57 -42.26
N TRP A 417 -11.22 -31.92 -43.39
CA TRP A 417 -10.37 -31.96 -44.58
C TRP A 417 -9.85 -30.57 -44.89
N LEU A 418 -8.60 -30.51 -45.33
CA LEU A 418 -8.04 -29.36 -46.01
C LEU A 418 -7.88 -29.69 -47.49
N TYR A 419 -8.52 -28.91 -48.36
CA TYR A 419 -8.39 -29.01 -49.81
C TYR A 419 -7.53 -27.87 -50.35
N ASP A 420 -6.78 -28.13 -51.41
CA ASP A 420 -6.07 -27.11 -52.17
C ASP A 420 -6.96 -26.39 -53.21
N SER A 421 -6.35 -25.46 -53.95
CA SER A 421 -7.03 -24.67 -55.00
C SER A 421 -7.49 -25.49 -56.21
N SER A 422 -7.03 -26.74 -56.37
CA SER A 422 -7.50 -27.68 -57.39
C SER A 422 -8.69 -28.52 -56.91
N GLY A 423 -8.99 -28.50 -55.60
CA GLY A 423 -10.00 -29.35 -54.97
C GLY A 423 -9.48 -30.74 -54.57
N ALA A 424 -8.16 -30.94 -54.54
CA ALA A 424 -7.55 -32.15 -54.00
C ALA A 424 -7.43 -32.06 -52.47
N VAL A 425 -7.63 -33.17 -51.75
CA VAL A 425 -7.36 -33.23 -50.30
C VAL A 425 -5.84 -33.23 -50.10
N VAL A 426 -5.34 -32.30 -49.29
CA VAL A 426 -3.91 -32.15 -48.96
C VAL A 426 -3.60 -32.40 -47.48
N ALA A 427 -4.61 -32.36 -46.62
CA ALA A 427 -4.54 -32.90 -45.27
C ALA A 427 -5.93 -33.33 -44.79
N LEU A 428 -5.96 -34.26 -43.83
CA LEU A 428 -7.16 -34.93 -43.34
C LEU A 428 -6.95 -35.28 -41.86
N GLU A 429 -7.95 -35.05 -41.02
CA GLU A 429 -8.16 -35.79 -39.77
C GLU A 429 -9.55 -36.43 -39.88
N ASP A 430 -9.62 -37.75 -39.73
CA ASP A 430 -10.79 -38.53 -40.14
C ASP A 430 -11.84 -38.76 -39.03
N GLY A 431 -11.57 -38.26 -37.82
CA GLY A 431 -12.38 -38.40 -36.62
C GLY A 431 -12.12 -39.68 -35.82
N THR A 432 -11.13 -40.50 -36.20
CA THR A 432 -10.81 -41.74 -35.46
C THR A 432 -9.88 -41.53 -34.27
N SER A 433 -9.26 -40.36 -34.17
CA SER A 433 -8.29 -40.00 -33.13
C SER A 433 -8.90 -40.02 -31.72
N SER A 434 -8.53 -41.00 -30.88
CA SER A 434 -9.03 -41.09 -29.50
C SER A 434 -8.13 -40.36 -28.50
N PHE A 435 -8.72 -39.47 -27.69
CA PHE A 435 -8.02 -38.57 -26.76
C PHE A 435 -8.45 -38.78 -25.30
N SER A 436 -7.48 -38.83 -24.38
CA SER A 436 -7.70 -38.96 -22.93
C SER A 436 -8.10 -37.62 -22.27
N SER A 437 -9.24 -37.07 -22.66
CA SER A 437 -9.79 -35.79 -22.17
C SER A 437 -11.33 -35.84 -22.08
N PRO A 438 -12.00 -35.09 -21.19
CA PRO A 438 -13.47 -34.94 -21.23
C PRO A 438 -14.02 -34.32 -22.53
N TYR A 439 -13.15 -33.76 -23.39
CA TYR A 439 -13.46 -33.21 -24.71
C TYR A 439 -12.90 -34.12 -25.83
N ASN A 440 -13.26 -35.40 -25.80
CA ASN A 440 -12.74 -36.46 -26.68
C ASN A 440 -13.38 -36.46 -28.10
N LEU A 441 -13.59 -35.29 -28.71
CA LEU A 441 -14.39 -35.17 -29.95
C LEU A 441 -13.89 -34.06 -30.92
N ASP A 442 -12.69 -33.52 -30.68
CA ASP A 442 -12.08 -32.45 -31.49
C ASP A 442 -11.31 -33.04 -32.69
N SER A 443 -11.39 -32.40 -33.86
CA SER A 443 -10.62 -32.79 -35.06
C SER A 443 -9.58 -31.74 -35.46
N PRO A 444 -8.29 -31.96 -35.17
CA PRO A 444 -7.23 -31.03 -35.53
C PRO A 444 -6.35 -31.50 -36.69
N ILE A 445 -5.98 -30.58 -37.58
CA ILE A 445 -4.84 -30.70 -38.50
C ILE A 445 -3.76 -29.75 -37.97
N TYR A 446 -2.83 -30.27 -37.16
CA TYR A 446 -1.77 -29.47 -36.54
C TYR A 446 -0.60 -29.18 -37.50
N ALA A 447 -0.23 -27.89 -37.58
CA ALA A 447 0.99 -27.40 -38.23
C ALA A 447 1.18 -27.96 -39.66
N PHE A 448 0.12 -27.89 -40.47
CA PHE A 448 0.18 -28.14 -41.90
C PHE A 448 1.06 -27.11 -42.60
N ILE A 449 2.04 -27.59 -43.34
CA ILE A 449 2.91 -26.81 -44.20
C ILE A 449 2.19 -26.62 -45.54
N VAL A 450 1.91 -25.37 -45.90
CA VAL A 450 1.24 -25.06 -47.16
C VAL A 450 2.21 -25.28 -48.34
N PRO A 451 1.96 -26.24 -49.25
CA PRO A 451 2.93 -26.63 -50.28
C PRO A 451 2.97 -25.68 -51.47
N ALA A 452 1.92 -24.89 -51.71
CA ALA A 452 1.83 -23.95 -52.82
C ALA A 452 0.96 -22.74 -52.44
N SER A 453 1.27 -21.55 -52.95
CA SER A 453 0.43 -20.36 -52.70
C SER A 453 -0.91 -20.50 -53.43
N GLY A 454 -2.04 -20.29 -52.74
CA GLY A 454 -3.36 -20.47 -53.32
C GLY A 454 -4.51 -20.31 -52.34
N VAL A 455 -5.74 -20.47 -52.85
CA VAL A 455 -6.94 -20.59 -52.01
C VAL A 455 -7.07 -22.05 -51.57
N TYR A 456 -7.12 -22.27 -50.26
CA TYR A 456 -7.38 -23.56 -49.63
C TYR A 456 -8.78 -23.56 -49.00
N PHE A 457 -9.37 -24.75 -48.86
CA PHE A 457 -10.71 -24.91 -48.29
C PHE A 457 -10.68 -25.87 -47.10
N VAL A 458 -11.05 -25.38 -45.92
CA VAL A 458 -11.29 -26.22 -44.74
C VAL A 458 -12.74 -26.70 -44.78
N ARG A 459 -12.95 -28.01 -44.77
CA ARG A 459 -14.28 -28.63 -44.70
C ARG A 459 -14.43 -29.39 -43.40
N VAL A 460 -15.51 -29.13 -42.68
CA VAL A 460 -15.87 -29.82 -41.43
C VAL A 460 -17.09 -30.72 -41.69
N GLY A 461 -17.13 -31.88 -41.05
CA GLY A 461 -18.31 -32.73 -41.00
C GLY A 461 -18.30 -33.61 -39.75
N ALA A 462 -19.33 -34.45 -39.57
CA ALA A 462 -19.35 -35.45 -38.50
C ALA A 462 -18.64 -36.73 -38.93
N TYR A 463 -17.77 -37.26 -38.08
CA TYR A 463 -17.42 -38.69 -38.05
C TYR A 463 -18.53 -39.45 -37.32
N THR A 464 -18.90 -39.00 -36.12
CA THR A 464 -20.13 -39.41 -35.41
C THR A 464 -20.85 -38.23 -34.74
N GLY A 465 -22.12 -38.41 -34.34
CA GLY A 465 -22.88 -37.35 -33.67
C GLY A 465 -23.26 -36.15 -34.54
N THR A 466 -23.63 -35.05 -33.86
CA THR A 466 -24.08 -33.75 -34.40
C THR A 466 -23.90 -32.67 -33.33
N GLY A 467 -23.73 -31.41 -33.72
CA GLY A 467 -23.67 -30.29 -32.78
C GLY A 467 -22.82 -29.09 -33.21
N THR A 468 -22.60 -28.18 -32.26
CA THR A 468 -21.85 -26.93 -32.42
C THR A 468 -20.35 -27.12 -32.23
N TYR A 469 -19.55 -26.37 -32.98
CA TYR A 469 -18.09 -26.38 -32.90
C TYR A 469 -17.51 -24.99 -33.22
N ASN A 470 -16.25 -24.75 -32.85
CA ASN A 470 -15.44 -23.63 -33.32
C ASN A 470 -14.38 -24.15 -34.31
N ALA A 471 -14.37 -23.65 -35.54
CA ALA A 471 -13.24 -23.80 -36.46
C ALA A 471 -12.25 -22.66 -36.19
N ASP A 472 -11.14 -23.00 -35.57
CA ASP A 472 -10.05 -22.07 -35.29
C ASP A 472 -8.88 -22.34 -36.23
N ILE A 473 -8.60 -21.35 -37.08
CA ILE A 473 -7.48 -21.37 -38.02
C ILE A 473 -6.39 -20.47 -37.46
N TYR A 474 -5.31 -21.11 -37.01
CA TYR A 474 -4.14 -20.46 -36.44
C TYR A 474 -3.06 -20.42 -37.52
N LEU A 475 -2.54 -19.23 -37.86
CA LEU A 475 -1.56 -19.03 -38.92
C LEU A 475 -0.30 -18.36 -38.39
N SER A 476 0.84 -18.93 -38.78
CA SER A 476 2.19 -18.42 -38.52
C SER A 476 2.96 -18.25 -39.83
N SER A 477 2.93 -17.04 -40.37
CA SER A 477 3.66 -16.63 -41.57
C SER A 477 4.67 -15.51 -41.25
N PHE A 478 5.56 -15.17 -42.18
CA PHE A 478 6.35 -13.93 -42.11
C PHE A 478 5.74 -12.79 -42.95
N THR A 479 4.66 -13.07 -43.67
CA THR A 479 3.84 -12.09 -44.38
C THR A 479 2.45 -12.04 -43.77
N GLY A 480 1.87 -10.84 -43.65
CA GLY A 480 0.44 -10.72 -43.40
C GLY A 480 -0.37 -11.26 -44.59
N PRO A 481 -1.67 -11.58 -44.39
CA PRO A 481 -2.54 -11.95 -45.51
C PRO A 481 -2.47 -10.87 -46.62
N PRO A 482 -2.32 -11.23 -47.91
CA PRO A 482 -1.74 -10.32 -48.90
C PRO A 482 -2.45 -8.99 -49.12
N VAL A 483 -1.66 -7.92 -49.25
CA VAL A 483 -1.97 -6.73 -50.05
C VAL A 483 -0.83 -6.56 -51.06
N ALA A 484 -1.13 -6.32 -52.33
CA ALA A 484 -0.27 -6.75 -53.45
C ALA A 484 0.98 -5.88 -53.75
N SER A 485 2.17 -6.50 -53.90
CA SER A 485 3.14 -6.35 -55.02
C SER A 485 4.49 -7.09 -54.77
N GLU A 486 5.26 -7.38 -55.81
CA GLU A 486 6.24 -8.49 -55.88
C GLU A 486 7.75 -8.15 -55.67
N TRP A 487 8.15 -7.35 -54.68
CA TRP A 487 9.59 -7.09 -54.44
C TRP A 487 9.96 -6.91 -52.96
N ASP A 488 10.60 -7.92 -52.34
CA ASP A 488 11.91 -7.80 -51.63
C ASP A 488 12.37 -9.14 -50.99
N THR A 489 13.69 -9.35 -50.87
CA THR A 489 14.28 -10.49 -50.11
C THR A 489 15.21 -10.08 -48.97
N TYR A 490 15.56 -8.80 -48.84
CA TYR A 490 16.31 -8.33 -47.67
C TYR A 490 15.39 -8.18 -46.46
N TYR A 491 14.72 -9.26 -46.03
CA TYR A 491 13.82 -9.41 -44.86
C TYR A 491 13.49 -8.10 -44.09
N GLY A 492 12.64 -7.24 -44.65
CA GLY A 492 12.19 -5.99 -44.01
C GLY A 492 13.23 -4.87 -43.82
N ASN A 493 14.42 -4.99 -44.40
CA ASN A 493 15.53 -4.02 -44.33
C ASN A 493 15.61 -3.11 -45.57
N VAL A 494 15.03 -3.47 -46.72
CA VAL A 494 14.80 -2.53 -47.83
C VAL A 494 13.43 -1.90 -47.68
N SER A 495 13.39 -0.56 -47.64
CA SER A 495 12.21 0.29 -47.57
C SER A 495 12.12 1.28 -48.74
N LEU A 496 13.21 1.47 -49.48
CA LEU A 496 13.28 2.25 -50.72
C LEU A 496 13.92 1.38 -51.81
N ASN A 497 13.07 0.71 -52.59
CA ASN A 497 13.50 -0.17 -53.67
C ASN A 497 13.98 0.64 -54.89
N ILE A 498 15.28 0.55 -55.20
CA ILE A 498 15.91 1.17 -56.37
C ILE A 498 16.20 0.16 -57.50
N GLY A 499 15.85 -1.12 -57.32
CA GLY A 499 16.05 -2.20 -58.29
C GLY A 499 15.57 -1.89 -59.70
N PRO A 500 14.32 -1.39 -59.90
CA PRO A 500 13.83 -0.99 -61.23
C PRO A 500 14.63 0.11 -61.94
N GLN A 501 15.50 0.83 -61.22
CA GLN A 501 16.33 1.93 -61.73
C GLN A 501 17.81 1.53 -61.85
N MET A 502 18.28 0.60 -61.00
CA MET A 502 19.70 0.22 -60.86
C MET A 502 20.03 -1.12 -61.53
N TYR A 503 19.16 -2.13 -61.36
CA TYR A 503 19.42 -3.49 -61.83
C TYR A 503 19.45 -3.57 -63.37
N GLY A 504 20.53 -4.12 -63.90
CA GLY A 504 20.87 -4.17 -65.32
C GLY A 504 21.31 -2.82 -65.92
N VAL A 505 21.42 -1.75 -65.11
CA VAL A 505 21.64 -0.37 -65.59
C VAL A 505 22.94 0.23 -65.07
N ASN A 506 23.19 0.20 -63.75
CA ASN A 506 24.36 0.81 -63.14
C ASN A 506 24.80 0.05 -61.88
N SER A 507 26.10 0.01 -61.59
CA SER A 507 26.66 -0.64 -60.39
C SER A 507 26.56 0.23 -59.13
N SER A 508 25.99 1.44 -59.18
CA SER A 508 25.99 2.36 -58.05
C SER A 508 24.80 3.32 -58.00
N ALA A 509 24.54 3.85 -56.80
CA ALA A 509 23.51 4.83 -56.51
C ALA A 509 23.99 5.89 -55.49
N TYR A 510 23.41 7.08 -55.53
CA TYR A 510 23.59 8.11 -54.51
C TYR A 510 22.39 8.16 -53.59
N VAL A 511 22.63 8.19 -52.29
CA VAL A 511 21.62 8.20 -51.23
C VAL A 511 21.87 9.39 -50.31
N ARG A 512 20.81 10.10 -49.93
CA ARG A 512 20.84 11.20 -48.97
C ARG A 512 19.83 10.96 -47.87
N VAL A 513 20.28 11.07 -46.62
CA VAL A 513 19.46 10.90 -45.42
C VAL A 513 19.53 12.19 -44.59
N PRO A 514 18.57 13.11 -44.76
CA PRO A 514 18.48 14.30 -43.93
C PRO A 514 18.00 13.96 -42.52
N PHE A 515 18.57 14.61 -41.50
CA PHE A 515 18.13 14.49 -40.11
C PHE A 515 18.31 15.83 -39.37
N THR A 516 17.55 16.04 -38.30
CA THR A 516 17.54 17.32 -37.56
C THR A 516 17.86 17.13 -36.09
N LEU A 517 18.74 17.97 -35.55
CA LEU A 517 19.14 17.96 -34.15
C LEU A 517 18.65 19.21 -33.42
N ALA A 518 17.93 19.04 -32.30
CA ALA A 518 17.46 20.14 -31.45
C ALA A 518 18.59 20.79 -30.63
N SER A 519 19.63 20.03 -30.33
CA SER A 519 20.89 20.45 -29.69
C SER A 519 22.03 19.55 -30.21
N ILE A 520 23.28 19.98 -30.05
CA ILE A 520 24.42 19.08 -30.29
C ILE A 520 24.44 18.09 -29.11
N PRO A 521 24.39 16.77 -29.35
CA PRO A 521 24.34 15.80 -28.28
C PRO A 521 25.70 15.69 -27.59
N ASP A 522 25.71 15.77 -26.25
CA ASP A 522 26.90 15.46 -25.48
C ASP A 522 27.06 13.93 -25.41
N ALA A 523 28.17 13.39 -25.90
CA ALA A 523 28.29 11.98 -26.23
C ALA A 523 29.66 11.42 -25.80
N ASP A 524 29.61 10.33 -25.02
CA ASP A 524 30.76 9.51 -24.64
C ASP A 524 31.34 8.82 -25.89
N THR A 525 30.47 8.29 -26.76
CA THR A 525 30.82 7.72 -28.08
C THR A 525 29.80 8.12 -29.15
N LEU A 526 30.24 8.19 -30.41
CA LEU A 526 29.39 8.38 -31.59
C LEU A 526 29.75 7.34 -32.66
N THR A 527 28.78 6.54 -33.08
CA THR A 527 28.99 5.38 -33.95
C THR A 527 28.09 5.48 -35.18
N LEU A 528 28.68 5.36 -36.37
CA LEU A 528 27.94 5.02 -37.58
C LEU A 528 27.77 3.50 -37.58
N ARG A 529 26.55 3.04 -37.33
CA ARG A 529 26.16 1.65 -37.56
C ARG A 529 25.70 1.54 -39.00
N VAL A 530 26.17 0.55 -39.74
CA VAL A 530 25.77 0.36 -41.13
C VAL A 530 25.60 -1.11 -41.46
N LYS A 531 24.44 -1.45 -42.04
CA LYS A 531 24.28 -2.66 -42.84
C LYS A 531 24.50 -2.28 -44.28
N TYR A 532 25.33 -3.01 -45.00
CA TYR A 532 25.56 -2.75 -46.41
C TYR A 532 25.82 -4.04 -47.17
N ASP A 533 25.33 -4.04 -48.39
CA ASP A 533 25.80 -4.97 -49.40
C ASP A 533 26.98 -4.34 -50.15
N ASP A 534 27.93 -5.18 -50.55
CA ASP A 534 29.11 -4.86 -51.35
C ASP A 534 29.99 -3.69 -50.86
N GLY A 535 29.64 -2.44 -51.15
CA GLY A 535 30.50 -1.29 -50.82
C GLY A 535 29.78 0.04 -50.67
N PHE A 536 30.41 0.97 -49.94
CA PHE A 536 29.89 2.33 -49.81
C PHE A 536 30.98 3.36 -49.46
N ILE A 537 30.66 4.63 -49.70
CA ILE A 537 31.36 5.79 -49.12
C ILE A 537 30.33 6.64 -48.38
N ALA A 538 30.60 7.07 -47.16
CA ALA A 538 29.70 7.92 -46.36
C ALA A 538 30.33 9.29 -46.03
N TRP A 539 29.53 10.35 -46.17
CA TRP A 539 29.86 11.73 -45.81
C TRP A 539 28.84 12.28 -44.81
N LEU A 540 29.34 12.95 -43.76
CA LEU A 540 28.54 13.76 -42.85
C LEU A 540 28.75 15.23 -43.20
N ASN A 541 27.68 15.94 -43.58
CA ASN A 541 27.71 17.36 -43.93
C ASN A 541 28.83 17.74 -44.92
N GLY A 542 29.08 16.89 -45.93
CA GLY A 542 30.09 17.07 -46.97
C GLY A 542 31.51 16.59 -46.65
N THR A 543 31.79 16.11 -45.43
CA THR A 543 33.10 15.54 -45.06
C THR A 543 32.99 14.01 -45.00
N GLN A 544 33.92 13.30 -45.65
CA GLN A 544 33.93 11.83 -45.65
C GLN A 544 34.24 11.30 -44.25
N ILE A 545 33.41 10.37 -43.76
CA ILE A 545 33.53 9.76 -42.43
C ILE A 545 33.81 8.26 -42.47
N ALA A 546 33.42 7.56 -43.55
CA ALA A 546 33.66 6.12 -43.71
C ALA A 546 33.72 5.71 -45.20
N ALA A 547 34.34 4.56 -45.47
CA ALA A 547 34.36 3.91 -46.78
C ALA A 547 34.64 2.40 -46.65
N ARG A 548 33.99 1.56 -47.47
CA ARG A 548 34.17 0.10 -47.54
C ARG A 548 34.10 -0.37 -49.00
N ASN A 549 35.01 -1.25 -49.39
CA ASN A 549 35.09 -1.88 -50.72
C ASN A 549 34.99 -0.90 -51.90
N VAL A 550 35.74 0.21 -51.83
CA VAL A 550 35.74 1.32 -52.79
C VAL A 550 36.99 1.27 -53.68
N PRO A 551 36.91 1.58 -54.99
CA PRO A 551 38.09 1.74 -55.84
C PRO A 551 38.89 3.02 -55.53
N GLU A 552 40.15 3.09 -55.94
CA GLU A 552 41.04 4.25 -55.67
C GLU A 552 40.57 5.58 -56.28
N SER A 553 39.65 5.54 -57.26
CA SER A 553 39.08 6.73 -57.90
C SER A 553 37.62 6.43 -58.28
N PRO A 554 36.68 6.55 -57.33
CA PRO A 554 35.28 6.21 -57.54
C PRO A 554 34.58 7.29 -58.37
N ALA A 555 34.10 6.90 -59.56
CA ALA A 555 33.18 7.65 -60.41
C ALA A 555 31.72 7.24 -60.17
N TRP A 556 30.76 8.02 -60.70
CA TRP A 556 29.30 7.82 -60.60
C TRP A 556 28.76 6.42 -60.94
N ASN A 557 29.49 5.59 -61.70
CA ASN A 557 29.11 4.24 -62.10
C ASN A 557 30.09 3.14 -61.62
N SER A 558 30.80 3.39 -60.51
CA SER A 558 31.81 2.46 -60.01
C SER A 558 31.17 1.22 -59.39
N SER A 559 31.73 0.05 -59.70
CA SER A 559 31.50 -1.16 -58.92
C SER A 559 32.28 -1.13 -57.59
N ALA A 560 31.80 -1.88 -56.60
CA ALA A 560 32.57 -2.22 -55.42
C ALA A 560 33.80 -3.09 -55.77
N THR A 561 34.86 -3.01 -54.96
CA THR A 561 36.12 -3.76 -55.19
C THR A 561 36.12 -5.18 -54.63
N ALA A 562 35.14 -5.52 -53.81
CA ALA A 562 34.88 -6.85 -53.27
C ALA A 562 33.39 -6.97 -52.95
N SER A 563 32.86 -8.20 -52.98
CA SER A 563 31.50 -8.46 -52.52
C SER A 563 31.45 -8.56 -51.00
N HIS A 564 30.34 -8.11 -50.40
CA HIS A 564 30.11 -8.13 -48.95
C HIS A 564 28.62 -8.19 -48.66
N GLN A 565 28.07 -9.39 -48.53
CA GLN A 565 26.65 -9.58 -48.24
C GLN A 565 26.44 -9.71 -46.72
N SER A 566 26.05 -8.62 -46.04
CA SER A 566 25.74 -8.65 -44.60
C SER A 566 24.60 -7.75 -44.16
N VAL A 567 23.66 -8.34 -43.40
CA VAL A 567 22.60 -7.63 -42.67
C VAL A 567 22.95 -7.37 -41.21
N ASP A 568 24.17 -7.72 -40.79
CA ASP A 568 24.70 -7.35 -39.48
C ASP A 568 25.14 -5.88 -39.48
N TRP A 569 25.09 -5.27 -38.30
CA TRP A 569 25.53 -3.89 -38.11
C TRP A 569 27.06 -3.83 -38.00
N GLU A 570 27.75 -3.39 -39.05
CA GLU A 570 29.13 -2.92 -38.89
C GLU A 570 29.11 -1.65 -38.04
N GLN A 571 29.94 -1.60 -36.99
CA GLN A 571 30.07 -0.44 -36.11
C GLN A 571 31.35 0.32 -36.45
N ILE A 572 31.20 1.57 -36.89
CA ILE A 572 32.31 2.44 -37.26
C ILE A 572 32.33 3.60 -36.26
N ASP A 573 33.43 3.71 -35.49
CA ASP A 573 33.65 4.85 -34.60
C ASP A 573 33.81 6.13 -35.42
N ILE A 574 32.88 7.06 -35.24
CA ILE A 574 32.90 8.41 -35.83
C ILE A 574 32.97 9.49 -34.75
N THR A 575 33.32 9.14 -33.51
CA THR A 575 33.54 10.08 -32.40
C THR A 575 34.51 11.22 -32.76
N PRO A 576 35.60 11.02 -33.53
CA PRO A 576 36.46 12.12 -33.99
C PRO A 576 35.74 13.17 -34.86
N PHE A 577 34.62 12.79 -35.50
CA PHE A 577 33.84 13.65 -36.39
C PHE A 577 32.66 14.34 -35.71
N LYS A 578 32.45 14.18 -34.39
CA LYS A 578 31.29 14.76 -33.67
C LYS A 578 31.15 16.28 -33.81
N GLY A 579 32.25 16.99 -34.02
CA GLY A 579 32.26 18.43 -34.29
C GLY A 579 31.72 18.87 -35.66
N LEU A 580 31.35 17.93 -36.55
CA LEU A 580 30.67 18.22 -37.81
C LEU A 580 29.14 18.33 -37.68
N LEU A 581 28.57 17.89 -36.56
CA LEU A 581 27.14 18.01 -36.28
C LEU A 581 26.76 19.45 -35.95
N THR A 582 25.65 19.91 -36.51
CA THR A 582 25.10 21.26 -36.28
C THR A 582 23.72 21.19 -35.63
N VAL A 583 23.33 22.23 -34.90
CA VAL A 583 21.94 22.41 -34.47
C VAL A 583 21.08 22.75 -35.69
N GLY A 584 19.96 22.06 -35.86
CA GLY A 584 19.14 22.11 -37.07
C GLY A 584 19.49 20.98 -38.05
N SER A 585 19.51 21.30 -39.34
CA SER A 585 19.60 20.32 -40.43
C SER A 585 21.01 19.77 -40.65
N ASN A 586 21.11 18.45 -40.69
CA ASN A 586 22.30 17.67 -41.03
C ASN A 586 21.96 16.70 -42.17
N VAL A 587 22.97 16.21 -42.90
CA VAL A 587 22.79 15.16 -43.92
C VAL A 587 23.88 14.09 -43.79
N LEU A 588 23.45 12.83 -43.80
CA LEU A 588 24.31 11.70 -44.10
C LEU A 588 24.13 11.36 -45.58
N ALA A 589 25.17 11.56 -46.38
CA ALA A 589 25.19 11.25 -47.80
C ALA A 589 26.01 9.97 -48.03
N ILE A 590 25.52 9.06 -48.86
CA ILE A 590 26.15 7.76 -49.11
C ILE A 590 26.20 7.48 -50.62
N HIS A 591 27.38 7.10 -51.11
CA HIS A 591 27.55 6.52 -52.44
C HIS A 591 27.54 5.01 -52.26
N LEU A 592 26.45 4.37 -52.64
CA LEU A 592 26.25 2.92 -52.60
C LEU A 592 26.87 2.30 -53.85
N LEU A 593 27.65 1.23 -53.66
CA LEU A 593 28.36 0.49 -54.70
C LEU A 593 27.93 -0.99 -54.61
N ASN A 594 27.59 -1.56 -55.75
CA ASN A 594 27.38 -3.00 -55.95
C ASN A 594 28.57 -3.55 -56.76
N VAL A 595 28.94 -4.83 -56.63
CA VAL A 595 30.03 -5.43 -57.43
C VAL A 595 29.74 -5.44 -58.93
N SER A 596 28.47 -5.51 -59.37
CA SER A 596 28.10 -5.38 -60.78
C SER A 596 26.69 -4.83 -60.99
N ALA A 597 26.48 -4.09 -62.07
CA ALA A 597 25.13 -3.66 -62.48
C ALA A 597 24.12 -4.82 -62.66
N SER A 598 24.56 -6.09 -62.74
CA SER A 598 23.72 -7.27 -62.91
C SER A 598 23.54 -8.13 -61.65
N ASP A 599 24.11 -7.72 -60.52
CA ASP A 599 24.03 -8.50 -59.28
C ASP A 599 22.60 -8.45 -58.70
N PRO A 600 22.10 -9.54 -58.09
CA PRO A 600 20.67 -9.70 -57.82
C PRO A 600 20.17 -8.91 -56.60
N ASP A 601 21.08 -8.36 -55.80
CA ASP A 601 20.84 -7.63 -54.57
C ASP A 601 21.79 -6.44 -54.36
N VAL A 602 21.37 -5.47 -53.55
CA VAL A 602 22.19 -4.42 -52.95
C VAL A 602 21.46 -3.84 -51.74
N LEU A 603 22.17 -3.36 -50.71
CA LEU A 603 21.57 -2.75 -49.52
C LEU A 603 22.42 -1.63 -48.94
N ILE A 604 21.77 -0.59 -48.42
CA ILE A 604 22.33 0.30 -47.40
C ILE A 604 21.28 0.67 -46.33
N VAL A 605 21.58 0.33 -45.08
CA VAL A 605 20.84 0.77 -43.89
C VAL A 605 21.83 1.50 -42.97
N PRO A 606 21.85 2.84 -42.96
CA PRO A 606 22.64 3.60 -41.99
C PRO A 606 21.85 3.88 -40.71
N GLU A 607 22.56 3.88 -39.59
CA GLU A 607 22.15 4.44 -38.31
C GLU A 607 23.30 5.25 -37.71
N ILE A 608 22.99 6.36 -37.04
CA ILE A 608 23.97 7.05 -36.19
C ILE A 608 23.47 6.93 -34.76
N THR A 609 24.24 6.22 -33.93
CA THR A 609 23.95 6.04 -32.50
C THR A 609 24.97 6.75 -31.63
N ARG A 610 24.58 7.20 -30.45
CA ARG A 610 25.47 7.69 -29.40
C ARG A 610 25.29 6.86 -28.14
N THR A 611 26.34 6.77 -27.32
CA THR A 611 26.20 6.41 -25.91
C THR A 611 26.43 7.64 -25.03
N ALA A 612 25.66 7.75 -23.95
CA ALA A 612 25.89 8.74 -22.90
C ALA A 612 25.52 8.14 -21.54
N THR A 613 26.30 8.46 -20.51
CA THR A 613 26.00 8.06 -19.14
C THR A 613 24.99 9.03 -18.52
N THR A 614 23.86 8.52 -18.01
CA THR A 614 22.84 9.34 -17.31
C THR A 614 22.48 8.71 -15.97
N TRP A 615 21.96 9.52 -15.04
CA TRP A 615 21.33 9.00 -13.83
C TRP A 615 19.93 8.46 -14.17
N GLY A 616 19.45 7.50 -13.39
CA GLY A 616 18.03 7.12 -13.44
C GLY A 616 17.17 8.17 -12.76
N GLU A 617 15.91 8.29 -13.20
CA GLU A 617 14.96 9.25 -12.62
C GLU A 617 14.78 9.08 -11.10
N PRO A 618 14.60 10.17 -10.34
CA PRO A 618 14.29 10.11 -8.91
C PRO A 618 13.01 9.32 -8.61
N GLN A 619 13.10 8.39 -7.66
CA GLN A 619 12.01 7.48 -7.31
C GLN A 619 12.03 7.10 -5.83
N TYR A 620 10.91 6.53 -5.36
CA TYR A 620 10.74 6.04 -3.99
C TYR A 620 11.26 4.60 -3.85
N PHE A 621 11.99 4.30 -2.77
CA PHE A 621 12.41 2.94 -2.43
C PHE A 621 11.71 2.45 -1.17
N THR A 622 10.87 1.43 -1.30
CA THR A 622 10.21 0.75 -0.16
C THR A 622 11.15 -0.14 0.65
N THR A 623 12.42 -0.19 0.26
CA THR A 623 13.49 -0.89 0.97
C THR A 623 14.74 -0.04 0.78
N PRO A 624 15.00 0.92 1.68
CA PRO A 624 16.15 1.82 1.57
C PRO A 624 17.47 1.05 1.59
N THR A 625 18.49 1.54 0.88
CA THR A 625 19.78 0.84 0.70
C THR A 625 21.02 1.64 1.16
N PRO A 626 21.02 2.26 2.36
CA PRO A 626 22.11 3.11 2.81
C PRO A 626 23.46 2.37 2.87
N GLY A 627 24.45 2.93 2.18
CA GLY A 627 25.79 2.37 1.96
C GLY A 627 25.87 1.43 0.75
N SER A 628 24.91 1.44 -0.18
CA SER A 628 24.81 0.49 -1.29
C SER A 628 24.03 1.02 -2.49
N ALA A 629 24.09 0.31 -3.61
CA ALA A 629 23.42 0.70 -4.85
C ALA A 629 21.89 0.49 -4.79
N ASN A 630 21.15 1.58 -4.96
CA ASN A 630 19.69 1.59 -5.11
C ASN A 630 19.19 0.59 -6.17
N GLN A 631 18.08 -0.08 -5.86
CA GLN A 631 17.35 -0.97 -6.77
C GLN A 631 16.12 -0.26 -7.36
N PRO A 632 15.53 -0.73 -8.48
CA PRO A 632 14.33 -0.12 -9.04
C PRO A 632 13.19 0.02 -8.02
N GLY A 633 12.60 1.21 -7.96
CA GLY A 633 11.59 1.61 -7.00
C GLY A 633 10.27 2.02 -7.66
N ALA A 634 9.54 2.90 -6.99
CA ALA A 634 8.27 3.46 -7.47
C ALA A 634 8.46 4.90 -7.96
N LEU A 635 8.08 5.17 -9.21
CA LEU A 635 8.23 6.47 -9.89
C LEU A 635 7.37 7.60 -9.29
N GLY A 636 6.47 7.26 -8.38
CA GLY A 636 5.59 8.19 -7.71
C GLY A 636 4.61 7.48 -6.79
N ARG A 637 3.66 8.24 -6.25
CA ARG A 637 2.53 7.74 -5.47
C ARG A 637 1.23 8.01 -6.22
N VAL A 638 0.30 7.05 -6.18
CA VAL A 638 -1.06 7.21 -6.70
C VAL A 638 -1.80 8.22 -5.82
N ALA A 639 -2.37 9.23 -6.47
CA ALA A 639 -3.19 10.26 -5.84
C ALA A 639 -4.39 9.66 -5.10
N ASP A 640 -4.83 10.36 -4.07
CA ASP A 640 -5.83 9.84 -3.14
C ASP A 640 -7.19 9.59 -3.78
N THR A 641 -8.00 8.74 -3.15
CA THR A 641 -9.37 8.50 -3.63
C THR A 641 -10.31 9.66 -3.25
N GLN A 642 -11.33 9.89 -4.10
CA GLN A 642 -12.34 10.91 -3.89
C GLN A 642 -13.73 10.31 -4.14
N PHE A 643 -14.65 10.58 -3.22
CA PHE A 643 -16.02 10.04 -3.21
C PHE A 643 -17.02 11.13 -3.56
N SER A 644 -18.01 10.83 -4.41
CA SER A 644 -19.06 11.80 -4.78
C SER A 644 -20.08 12.07 -3.68
N VAL A 645 -20.11 11.22 -2.65
CA VAL A 645 -21.00 11.33 -1.48
C VAL A 645 -20.18 11.04 -0.22
N ASP A 646 -20.19 11.96 0.73
CA ASP A 646 -19.43 11.83 1.97
C ASP A 646 -20.05 10.80 2.93
N ARG A 647 -19.30 10.39 3.96
CA ARG A 647 -19.80 9.64 5.11
C ARG A 647 -20.94 10.41 5.79
N GLY A 648 -21.90 9.72 6.40
CA GLY A 648 -23.02 10.44 7.01
C GLY A 648 -24.29 9.63 7.21
N PHE A 649 -25.37 10.33 7.53
CA PHE A 649 -26.71 9.77 7.73
C PHE A 649 -27.55 9.91 6.45
N TYR A 650 -28.18 8.82 6.02
CA TYR A 650 -28.96 8.75 4.79
C TYR A 650 -30.31 8.10 5.03
N ASP A 651 -31.36 8.73 4.50
CA ASP A 651 -32.76 8.26 4.62
C ASP A 651 -33.29 7.65 3.30
N ALA A 652 -32.47 7.63 2.23
CA ALA A 652 -32.78 7.07 0.91
C ALA A 652 -31.51 6.53 0.24
N PRO A 653 -31.61 5.53 -0.68
CA PRO A 653 -30.46 4.96 -1.38
C PRO A 653 -29.61 5.98 -2.14
N ILE A 654 -28.31 5.72 -2.24
CA ILE A 654 -27.32 6.58 -2.90
C ILE A 654 -26.43 5.76 -3.86
N ASP A 655 -25.94 6.42 -4.90
CA ASP A 655 -24.93 5.89 -5.81
C ASP A 655 -23.59 6.63 -5.56
N VAL A 656 -22.58 5.89 -5.10
CA VAL A 656 -21.28 6.45 -4.74
C VAL A 656 -20.30 6.27 -5.88
N VAL A 657 -19.86 7.38 -6.48
CA VAL A 657 -18.79 7.40 -7.49
C VAL A 657 -17.45 7.57 -6.77
N ILE A 658 -16.49 6.71 -7.09
CA ILE A 658 -15.11 6.77 -6.58
C ILE A 658 -14.19 7.17 -7.75
N THR A 659 -13.25 8.08 -7.49
CA THR A 659 -12.27 8.57 -8.48
C THR A 659 -10.89 8.74 -7.85
N THR A 660 -9.83 8.81 -8.68
CA THR A 660 -8.48 9.25 -8.31
C THR A 660 -7.96 10.18 -9.40
N GLU A 661 -7.12 11.15 -9.04
CA GLU A 661 -6.52 12.07 -10.01
C GLU A 661 -5.41 11.42 -10.86
N THR A 662 -4.97 10.19 -10.53
CA THR A 662 -3.90 9.50 -11.26
C THR A 662 -4.43 8.76 -12.50
N PRO A 663 -4.06 9.19 -13.73
CA PRO A 663 -4.56 8.53 -14.94
C PRO A 663 -4.03 7.10 -15.06
N GLY A 664 -4.93 6.17 -15.39
CA GLY A 664 -4.63 4.74 -15.56
C GLY A 664 -4.38 3.98 -14.25
N ALA A 665 -4.73 4.54 -13.09
CA ALA A 665 -4.78 3.79 -11.84
C ALA A 665 -6.08 2.97 -11.72
N GLU A 666 -5.98 1.75 -11.21
CA GLU A 666 -7.11 0.88 -10.89
C GLU A 666 -7.59 1.16 -9.46
N ILE A 667 -8.87 1.49 -9.29
CA ILE A 667 -9.50 1.63 -7.97
C ILE A 667 -10.08 0.29 -7.55
N ARG A 668 -9.83 -0.12 -6.30
CA ARG A 668 -10.47 -1.29 -5.67
C ARG A 668 -11.16 -0.90 -4.38
N TYR A 669 -12.25 -1.59 -4.05
CA TYR A 669 -13.01 -1.35 -2.84
C TYR A 669 -13.49 -2.63 -2.14
N THR A 670 -13.88 -2.50 -0.88
CA THR A 670 -14.45 -3.55 -0.04
C THR A 670 -15.67 -3.02 0.72
N LEU A 671 -16.54 -3.94 1.14
CA LEU A 671 -17.76 -3.66 1.92
C LEU A 671 -17.80 -4.44 3.26
N ASP A 672 -16.74 -5.19 3.57
CA ASP A 672 -16.64 -6.13 4.70
C ASP A 672 -15.61 -5.69 5.77
N GLY A 673 -15.20 -4.43 5.71
CA GLY A 673 -14.26 -3.79 6.64
C GLY A 673 -12.77 -4.09 6.40
N ARG A 674 -12.42 -5.07 5.55
CA ARG A 674 -11.02 -5.34 5.15
C ARG A 674 -10.46 -4.19 4.31
N ALA A 675 -9.18 -3.86 4.45
CA ALA A 675 -8.53 -2.98 3.49
C ALA A 675 -8.47 -3.65 2.10
N PRO A 676 -8.78 -2.94 1.00
CA PRO A 676 -8.43 -3.41 -0.35
C PRO A 676 -6.91 -3.52 -0.51
N THR A 677 -6.47 -4.34 -1.45
CA THR A 677 -5.07 -4.45 -1.89
C THR A 677 -5.02 -4.49 -3.42
N ALA A 678 -3.83 -4.42 -4.02
CA ALA A 678 -3.67 -4.55 -5.48
C ALA A 678 -4.23 -5.87 -6.06
N THR A 679 -4.47 -6.90 -5.23
CA THR A 679 -5.01 -8.20 -5.64
C THR A 679 -6.32 -8.58 -4.96
N THR A 680 -6.77 -7.85 -3.93
CA THR A 680 -7.98 -8.18 -3.15
C THR A 680 -8.93 -6.99 -3.03
N GLY A 681 -10.23 -7.28 -3.07
CA GLY A 681 -11.28 -6.27 -3.20
C GLY A 681 -11.87 -6.23 -4.62
N ILE A 682 -13.02 -5.59 -4.74
CA ILE A 682 -13.80 -5.47 -5.98
C ILE A 682 -13.18 -4.37 -6.82
N VAL A 683 -12.88 -4.65 -8.10
CA VAL A 683 -12.42 -3.64 -9.06
C VAL A 683 -13.57 -2.69 -9.37
N TYR A 684 -13.35 -1.40 -9.16
CA TYR A 684 -14.35 -0.37 -9.38
C TYR A 684 -14.56 -0.14 -10.89
N THR A 685 -15.77 -0.46 -11.36
CA THR A 685 -16.17 -0.38 -12.78
C THR A 685 -17.39 0.52 -13.02
N GLY A 686 -18.01 1.01 -11.94
CA GLY A 686 -19.19 1.87 -11.96
C GLY A 686 -19.64 2.22 -10.53
N PRO A 687 -20.62 3.11 -10.36
CA PRO A 687 -21.04 3.60 -9.04
C PRO A 687 -21.46 2.47 -8.08
N VAL A 688 -21.08 2.60 -6.82
CA VAL A 688 -21.46 1.65 -5.76
C VAL A 688 -22.84 2.02 -5.22
N HIS A 689 -23.84 1.17 -5.44
CA HIS A 689 -25.21 1.39 -4.97
C HIS A 689 -25.35 0.99 -3.50
N ILE A 690 -25.70 1.94 -2.64
CA ILE A 690 -25.83 1.75 -1.19
C ILE A 690 -27.28 2.02 -0.75
N THR A 691 -27.89 1.04 -0.08
CA THR A 691 -29.31 1.03 0.33
C THR A 691 -29.53 0.88 1.84
N THR A 692 -28.51 0.43 2.57
CA THR A 692 -28.52 0.11 4.01
C THR A 692 -27.22 0.58 4.66
N THR A 693 -27.10 0.44 5.97
CA THR A 693 -25.89 0.85 6.71
C THR A 693 -24.69 0.07 6.18
N THR A 694 -23.69 0.79 5.67
CA THR A 694 -22.60 0.19 4.87
C THR A 694 -21.28 0.88 5.18
N THR A 695 -20.25 0.09 5.45
CA THR A 695 -18.86 0.55 5.53
C THR A 695 -18.16 0.28 4.21
N LEU A 696 -17.82 1.33 3.46
CA LEU A 696 -17.11 1.25 2.19
C LEU A 696 -15.64 1.63 2.40
N ARG A 697 -14.69 0.81 1.95
CA ARG A 697 -13.26 1.16 1.94
C ARG A 697 -12.72 1.11 0.53
N ALA A 698 -11.90 2.08 0.11
CA ALA A 698 -11.33 2.11 -1.23
C ALA A 698 -9.84 2.52 -1.23
N ALA A 699 -9.11 2.09 -2.25
CA ALA A 699 -7.76 2.55 -2.55
C ALA A 699 -7.46 2.38 -4.06
N ALA A 700 -6.44 3.08 -4.54
CA ALA A 700 -6.04 3.09 -5.95
C ALA A 700 -4.60 2.59 -6.15
N TYR A 701 -4.39 1.82 -7.22
CA TYR A 701 -3.17 1.10 -7.53
C TYR A 701 -2.72 1.36 -8.97
N LYS A 702 -1.42 1.45 -9.20
CA LYS A 702 -0.82 1.57 -10.54
C LYS A 702 0.55 0.90 -10.54
N ALA A 703 0.83 0.07 -11.55
CA ALA A 703 2.13 -0.58 -11.68
C ALA A 703 3.26 0.45 -11.76
N GLY A 704 4.34 0.25 -10.99
CA GLY A 704 5.46 1.20 -10.88
C GLY A 704 5.22 2.40 -9.97
N TYR A 705 4.11 2.45 -9.22
CA TYR A 705 3.78 3.52 -8.26
C TYR A 705 3.44 2.94 -6.88
N LEU A 706 3.68 3.70 -5.81
CA LEU A 706 3.11 3.44 -4.49
C LEU A 706 1.59 3.65 -4.54
N SER A 707 0.79 2.87 -3.81
CA SER A 707 -0.66 3.03 -3.78
C SER A 707 -1.11 4.32 -3.06
N SER A 708 -2.39 4.67 -3.20
CA SER A 708 -3.03 5.63 -2.29
C SER A 708 -3.09 5.08 -0.86
N ASN A 709 -3.54 5.91 0.09
CA ASN A 709 -4.09 5.43 1.37
C ASN A 709 -5.40 4.68 1.15
N VAL A 710 -5.90 4.04 2.21
CA VAL A 710 -7.21 3.39 2.24
C VAL A 710 -8.22 4.34 2.85
N ASP A 711 -9.01 4.99 2.01
CA ASP A 711 -10.13 5.77 2.50
C ASP A 711 -11.27 4.87 2.95
N THR A 712 -11.92 5.26 4.03
CA THR A 712 -13.08 4.55 4.59
C THR A 712 -14.23 5.54 4.73
N HIS A 713 -15.44 5.14 4.35
CA HIS A 713 -16.68 5.91 4.49
C HIS A 713 -17.78 5.01 5.09
N THR A 714 -18.32 5.38 6.25
CA THR A 714 -19.53 4.76 6.81
C THR A 714 -20.77 5.57 6.42
N TYR A 715 -21.71 4.91 5.74
CA TYR A 715 -23.02 5.44 5.40
C TYR A 715 -24.06 4.83 6.35
N ILE A 716 -24.74 5.64 7.15
CA ILE A 716 -25.63 5.20 8.24
C ILE A 716 -27.10 5.37 7.84
N PHE A 717 -27.84 4.27 7.77
CA PHE A 717 -29.27 4.26 7.48
C PHE A 717 -30.05 3.92 8.75
N LEU A 718 -30.61 4.90 9.44
CA LEU A 718 -31.16 4.65 10.78
C LEU A 718 -32.40 3.73 10.78
N ASN A 719 -33.15 3.66 9.68
CA ASN A 719 -34.23 2.69 9.51
C ASN A 719 -33.73 1.24 9.43
N ASP A 720 -32.49 1.04 9.01
CA ASP A 720 -31.81 -0.26 8.99
C ASP A 720 -31.16 -0.54 10.37
N VAL A 721 -30.55 0.46 11.01
CA VAL A 721 -30.03 0.36 12.39
C VAL A 721 -31.11 -0.05 13.40
N ILE A 722 -32.32 0.51 13.35
CA ILE A 722 -33.41 0.10 14.27
C ILE A 722 -33.98 -1.30 13.96
N LEU A 723 -33.66 -1.86 12.80
CA LEU A 723 -34.02 -3.23 12.40
C LEU A 723 -32.87 -4.22 12.62
N GLN A 724 -31.73 -3.77 13.14
CA GLN A 724 -30.56 -4.60 13.46
C GLN A 724 -30.97 -5.82 14.31
N ALA A 725 -30.95 -7.00 13.66
CA ALA A 725 -31.39 -8.29 14.19
C ALA A 725 -32.85 -8.35 14.73
N ASN A 726 -33.77 -7.54 14.19
CA ASN A 726 -35.18 -7.54 14.59
C ASN A 726 -35.93 -8.76 14.01
N GLY A 727 -36.06 -9.82 14.80
CA GLY A 727 -36.65 -11.09 14.35
C GLY A 727 -37.08 -12.06 15.46
N VAL A 728 -37.42 -11.58 16.67
CA VAL A 728 -37.95 -12.36 17.80
C VAL A 728 -37.08 -13.57 18.19
N HIS A 729 -36.08 -13.32 19.07
CA HIS A 729 -35.02 -14.23 19.51
C HIS A 729 -34.04 -14.70 18.41
N LYS A 730 -32.96 -13.92 18.24
CA LYS A 730 -31.71 -14.30 17.54
C LYS A 730 -31.90 -14.81 16.09
N PRO A 731 -31.95 -13.91 15.09
CA PRO A 731 -31.40 -14.27 13.79
C PRO A 731 -29.89 -14.58 13.92
N ASP A 732 -29.35 -15.26 12.91
CA ASP A 732 -27.92 -15.61 12.85
C ASP A 732 -27.01 -14.39 13.05
N PRO A 733 -25.81 -14.55 13.64
CA PRO A 733 -24.89 -13.44 13.81
C PRO A 733 -24.53 -12.81 12.46
N PRO A 734 -24.29 -11.48 12.39
CA PRO A 734 -23.87 -10.83 11.15
C PRO A 734 -22.62 -11.49 10.55
N PRO A 735 -22.41 -11.46 9.22
CA PRO A 735 -21.30 -12.18 8.57
C PRO A 735 -19.94 -11.91 9.24
N GLY A 736 -19.27 -12.98 9.70
CA GLY A 736 -18.00 -12.93 10.41
C GLY A 736 -18.08 -12.69 11.93
N PHE A 737 -19.24 -12.31 12.47
CA PHE A 737 -19.44 -12.18 13.91
C PHE A 737 -19.75 -13.55 14.56
N PRO A 738 -19.33 -13.79 15.82
CA PRO A 738 -19.51 -15.08 16.47
C PRO A 738 -20.93 -15.23 17.07
N ALA A 739 -21.46 -16.46 17.10
CA ALA A 739 -22.79 -16.73 17.68
C ALA A 739 -22.82 -16.66 19.24
N GLN A 740 -21.64 -16.73 19.87
CA GLN A 740 -21.41 -16.65 21.32
C GLN A 740 -20.21 -15.74 21.58
N TRP A 741 -20.23 -15.01 22.70
CA TRP A 741 -18.99 -14.41 23.19
C TRP A 741 -18.09 -15.53 23.72
N ILE A 742 -16.79 -15.49 23.40
CA ILE A 742 -15.80 -16.48 23.82
C ILE A 742 -14.74 -15.76 24.66
N ASP A 743 -14.26 -16.39 25.71
CA ASP A 743 -13.10 -15.91 26.48
C ASP A 743 -11.83 -16.72 26.19
N GLN A 744 -10.68 -16.25 26.68
CA GLN A 744 -9.38 -16.89 26.48
C GLN A 744 -9.29 -18.36 26.94
N SER A 745 -10.20 -18.82 27.82
CA SER A 745 -10.22 -20.20 28.31
C SER A 745 -10.99 -21.14 27.37
N ASN A 746 -11.47 -20.64 26.22
CA ASN A 746 -12.38 -21.32 25.30
C ASN A 746 -13.68 -21.79 25.98
N VAL A 747 -14.05 -21.16 27.10
CA VAL A 747 -15.36 -21.36 27.72
C VAL A 747 -16.36 -20.50 26.95
N ALA A 748 -17.34 -21.17 26.35
CA ALA A 748 -18.47 -20.49 25.74
C ALA A 748 -19.20 -19.66 26.80
N ALA A 749 -19.20 -18.34 26.61
CA ALA A 749 -19.92 -17.41 27.45
C ALA A 749 -21.40 -17.35 26.98
N PRO A 750 -22.27 -16.43 27.47
CA PRO A 750 -23.64 -16.36 26.99
C PRO A 750 -23.70 -16.07 25.47
N GLY A 751 -24.87 -16.29 24.88
CA GLY A 751 -25.08 -16.02 23.46
C GLY A 751 -24.65 -14.60 23.06
N ALA A 752 -24.09 -14.45 21.86
CA ALA A 752 -23.73 -13.12 21.38
C ALA A 752 -25.00 -12.33 21.08
N ASP A 753 -25.03 -11.06 21.44
CA ASP A 753 -26.20 -10.21 21.25
C ASP A 753 -25.84 -8.95 20.48
N TYR A 754 -26.56 -8.77 19.38
CA TYR A 754 -26.39 -7.72 18.37
C TYR A 754 -27.68 -6.94 18.14
N ALA A 755 -28.77 -7.27 18.82
CA ALA A 755 -30.09 -6.75 18.48
C ALA A 755 -30.32 -5.33 18.99
N MET A 756 -31.25 -4.64 18.33
CA MET A 756 -32.02 -3.55 18.92
C MET A 756 -33.35 -4.13 19.40
N ASP A 757 -33.54 -4.20 20.72
CA ASP A 757 -34.73 -4.80 21.34
C ASP A 757 -36.02 -4.11 20.86
N TRP A 758 -36.90 -4.92 20.26
CA TRP A 758 -38.19 -4.49 19.75
C TRP A 758 -39.16 -4.04 20.85
N GLU A 759 -39.02 -4.52 22.09
CA GLU A 759 -39.80 -4.01 23.22
C GLU A 759 -39.44 -2.56 23.58
N VAL A 760 -38.29 -2.05 23.11
CA VAL A 760 -37.94 -0.63 23.15
C VAL A 760 -38.24 0.04 21.80
N VAL A 761 -37.70 -0.46 20.69
CA VAL A 761 -37.84 0.15 19.34
C VAL A 761 -39.30 0.25 18.90
N GLY A 762 -40.07 -0.83 19.03
CA GLY A 762 -41.49 -0.90 18.66
C GLY A 762 -42.44 -0.32 19.71
N SER A 763 -41.93 0.14 20.85
CA SER A 763 -42.74 0.63 21.97
C SER A 763 -43.51 1.92 21.61
N PRO A 764 -44.78 2.06 21.99
CA PRO A 764 -45.50 3.34 21.91
C PRO A 764 -44.80 4.50 22.66
N THR A 765 -43.93 4.20 23.64
CA THR A 765 -43.18 5.18 24.43
C THR A 765 -41.95 5.75 23.70
N TYR A 766 -41.33 4.96 22.81
CA TYR A 766 -39.99 5.25 22.26
C TYR A 766 -39.90 5.21 20.72
N SER A 767 -40.82 4.54 20.02
CA SER A 767 -40.82 4.43 18.55
C SER A 767 -40.75 5.76 17.82
N SER A 768 -41.38 6.82 18.33
CA SER A 768 -41.29 8.18 17.76
C SER A 768 -40.04 8.98 18.17
N ARG A 769 -39.17 8.42 19.02
CA ARG A 769 -37.98 9.07 19.61
C ARG A 769 -36.68 8.32 19.33
N ILE A 770 -36.73 7.07 18.86
CA ILE A 770 -35.53 6.22 18.68
C ILE A 770 -34.57 6.76 17.61
N ILE A 771 -35.10 7.33 16.53
CA ILE A 771 -34.28 7.99 15.49
C ILE A 771 -33.60 9.25 16.04
N ASP A 772 -34.33 10.09 16.79
CA ASP A 772 -33.77 11.27 17.45
C ASP A 772 -32.75 10.90 18.52
N SER A 773 -32.95 9.79 19.23
CA SER A 773 -31.97 9.21 20.16
C SER A 773 -30.68 8.84 19.45
N LEU A 774 -30.74 8.14 18.31
CA LEU A 774 -29.57 7.77 17.52
C LEU A 774 -28.89 8.99 16.86
N LYS A 775 -29.60 10.12 16.72
CA LYS A 775 -29.08 11.42 16.26
C LYS A 775 -28.74 12.40 17.38
N SER A 776 -28.89 12.04 18.67
CA SER A 776 -28.68 13.00 19.78
C SER A 776 -27.21 13.23 20.14
N LEU A 777 -26.31 12.38 19.63
CA LEU A 777 -24.86 12.44 19.84
C LEU A 777 -24.12 12.19 18.51
N PRO A 778 -22.85 12.61 18.38
CA PRO A 778 -22.00 12.18 17.27
C PRO A 778 -21.89 10.66 17.23
N SER A 779 -21.79 10.09 16.03
CA SER A 779 -21.48 8.68 15.85
C SER A 779 -19.98 8.51 15.62
N LEU A 780 -19.38 7.55 16.31
CA LEU A 780 -17.99 7.14 16.10
C LEU A 780 -18.00 5.75 15.47
N SER A 781 -17.55 5.62 14.23
CA SER A 781 -17.46 4.34 13.52
C SER A 781 -16.04 3.79 13.59
N ILE A 782 -15.90 2.51 13.89
CA ILE A 782 -14.62 1.78 13.80
C ILE A 782 -14.77 0.68 12.77
N VAL A 783 -13.89 0.68 11.76
CA VAL A 783 -13.93 -0.25 10.63
C VAL A 783 -12.60 -0.98 10.49
N MET A 784 -12.64 -2.31 10.60
CA MET A 784 -11.50 -3.20 10.35
C MET A 784 -11.96 -4.53 9.76
N ASN A 785 -11.02 -5.38 9.39
CA ASN A 785 -11.30 -6.78 9.08
C ASN A 785 -11.99 -7.48 10.26
N VAL A 786 -13.10 -8.17 10.02
CA VAL A 786 -13.91 -8.81 11.07
C VAL A 786 -13.14 -9.90 11.85
N ASP A 787 -12.17 -10.57 11.22
CA ASP A 787 -11.28 -11.52 11.90
C ASP A 787 -10.36 -10.86 12.95
N ASP A 788 -10.00 -9.58 12.77
CA ASP A 788 -9.17 -8.84 13.73
C ASP A 788 -9.98 -8.45 14.99
N TRP A 789 -11.30 -8.37 14.88
CA TRP A 789 -12.19 -8.36 16.05
C TRP A 789 -12.39 -9.76 16.62
N PHE A 790 -12.81 -10.75 15.82
CA PHE A 790 -13.45 -11.98 16.34
C PHE A 790 -12.74 -13.31 16.03
N GLY A 791 -11.62 -13.31 15.31
CA GLY A 791 -10.90 -14.52 14.88
C GLY A 791 -10.55 -15.47 16.04
N ASN A 792 -10.97 -16.73 15.93
CA ASN A 792 -10.84 -17.75 16.97
C ASN A 792 -9.55 -18.58 16.81
N GLY A 793 -8.39 -17.91 16.90
CA GLY A 793 -7.07 -18.44 16.51
C GLY A 793 -6.51 -19.58 17.37
N SER A 794 -7.02 -20.79 17.18
CA SER A 794 -6.25 -22.05 17.25
C SER A 794 -6.70 -23.10 16.22
N SER A 795 -7.84 -22.90 15.55
CA SER A 795 -8.36 -23.79 14.49
C SER A 795 -9.20 -23.09 13.41
N GLY A 796 -9.05 -21.76 13.25
CA GLY A 796 -9.83 -20.90 12.34
C GLY A 796 -9.07 -20.42 11.08
N THR A 797 -9.83 -19.95 10.09
CA THR A 797 -9.53 -19.90 8.64
C THR A 797 -8.24 -19.19 8.19
N ASN A 798 -7.63 -18.32 9.02
CA ASN A 798 -6.38 -17.60 8.71
C ASN A 798 -5.39 -17.53 9.90
N GLY A 799 -5.64 -18.24 11.00
CA GLY A 799 -4.78 -18.21 12.21
C GLY A 799 -4.81 -16.91 13.03
N ILE A 800 -5.57 -15.89 12.62
CA ILE A 800 -5.72 -14.61 13.33
C ILE A 800 -6.43 -14.81 14.68
N LYS A 801 -5.93 -14.12 15.72
CA LYS A 801 -6.56 -14.01 17.04
C LYS A 801 -7.23 -12.65 17.17
N GLY A 802 -8.55 -12.60 17.09
CA GLY A 802 -9.32 -11.37 17.19
C GLY A 802 -9.33 -10.81 18.61
N ILE A 803 -9.23 -9.48 18.75
CA ILE A 803 -9.08 -8.83 20.07
C ILE A 803 -10.33 -8.93 20.94
N TYR A 804 -11.53 -8.98 20.35
CA TYR A 804 -12.81 -9.09 21.05
C TYR A 804 -13.14 -10.53 21.47
N THR A 805 -12.60 -11.53 20.75
CA THR A 805 -12.62 -12.97 21.13
C THR A 805 -11.52 -13.31 22.14
N ASN A 806 -10.48 -12.47 22.25
CA ASN A 806 -9.38 -12.63 23.20
C ASN A 806 -9.26 -11.41 24.14
N PRO A 807 -10.35 -10.94 24.78
CA PRO A 807 -10.37 -9.60 25.38
C PRO A 807 -9.49 -9.48 26.62
N THR A 808 -9.28 -10.58 27.35
CA THR A 808 -8.34 -10.66 28.48
C THR A 808 -6.89 -10.95 28.05
N ALA A 809 -6.61 -11.11 26.75
CA ALA A 809 -5.27 -11.45 26.23
C ALA A 809 -4.36 -10.25 25.97
N ALA A 810 -4.94 -9.06 25.72
CA ALA A 810 -4.19 -7.81 25.83
C ALA A 810 -3.54 -7.69 27.23
N ASP A 811 -2.54 -6.84 27.37
CA ASP A 811 -1.70 -6.81 28.57
C ASP A 811 -2.52 -6.68 29.89
N PRO A 812 -2.20 -7.44 30.95
CA PRO A 812 -2.83 -7.24 32.26
C PRO A 812 -2.53 -5.87 32.88
N ASP A 813 -1.38 -5.27 32.55
CA ASP A 813 -0.76 -4.21 33.36
C ASP A 813 -0.42 -2.94 32.54
N ASN A 814 -1.34 -2.48 31.69
CA ASN A 814 -1.28 -1.18 30.98
C ASN A 814 -0.08 -0.94 30.03
N ALA A 815 0.93 -1.81 30.01
CA ALA A 815 2.08 -1.71 29.12
C ALA A 815 1.67 -1.83 27.64
N VAL A 816 2.37 -1.11 26.77
CA VAL A 816 2.18 -1.19 25.32
C VAL A 816 2.63 -2.56 24.83
N ASN A 817 1.68 -3.48 24.67
CA ASN A 817 1.91 -4.79 24.07
C ASN A 817 1.41 -4.82 22.62
N PRO A 818 2.27 -4.52 21.63
CA PRO A 818 1.88 -4.40 20.24
C PRO A 818 1.40 -5.70 19.58
N ALA A 819 1.40 -6.84 20.30
CA ALA A 819 0.81 -8.09 19.83
C ALA A 819 -0.74 -8.08 19.85
N TRP A 820 -1.36 -7.20 20.64
CA TRP A 820 -2.82 -7.11 20.81
C TRP A 820 -3.43 -5.78 20.32
N GLU A 821 -2.65 -5.00 19.58
CA GLU A 821 -3.14 -3.89 18.76
C GLU A 821 -3.57 -4.40 17.38
N ARG A 822 -4.62 -3.81 16.79
CA ARG A 822 -5.07 -4.08 15.41
C ARG A 822 -5.25 -2.78 14.64
N ALA A 823 -4.95 -2.80 13.34
CA ALA A 823 -5.23 -1.68 12.46
C ALA A 823 -6.74 -1.49 12.30
N CYS A 824 -7.21 -0.25 12.37
CA CYS A 824 -8.59 0.13 12.10
C CYS A 824 -8.66 1.50 11.45
N SER A 825 -9.75 1.77 10.76
CA SER A 825 -10.17 3.13 10.42
C SER A 825 -11.17 3.63 11.45
N VAL A 826 -11.06 4.89 11.84
CA VAL A 826 -11.96 5.56 12.79
C VAL A 826 -12.56 6.79 12.11
N GLU A 827 -13.88 6.91 12.20
CA GLU A 827 -14.63 8.04 11.67
C GLU A 827 -15.44 8.70 12.79
N LEU A 828 -15.42 10.03 12.87
CA LEU A 828 -16.37 10.80 13.67
C LEU A 828 -17.39 11.46 12.73
N ILE A 829 -18.67 11.17 12.93
CA ILE A 829 -19.76 11.54 12.03
C ILE A 829 -20.83 12.29 12.83
N TYR A 830 -21.13 13.53 12.44
CA TYR A 830 -22.11 14.36 13.14
C TYR A 830 -23.50 14.31 12.48
N PRO A 831 -24.59 14.11 13.25
CA PRO A 831 -25.97 14.14 12.75
C PRO A 831 -26.41 15.45 12.10
N ASP A 832 -25.72 16.56 12.38
CA ASP A 832 -25.96 17.89 11.79
C ASP A 832 -25.19 18.14 10.48
N GLY A 833 -24.39 17.18 10.03
CA GLY A 833 -23.59 17.27 8.80
C GLY A 833 -22.38 18.20 8.90
N ARG A 834 -21.96 18.62 10.10
CA ARG A 834 -20.66 19.29 10.26
C ARG A 834 -19.51 18.30 10.02
N GLU A 835 -18.39 18.83 9.55
CA GLU A 835 -17.17 18.06 9.28
C GLU A 835 -16.61 17.41 10.56
N GLY A 836 -16.39 16.11 10.50
CA GLY A 836 -15.74 15.32 11.54
C GLY A 836 -14.31 14.97 11.15
N PHE A 837 -13.93 13.70 11.23
CA PHE A 837 -12.65 13.21 10.72
C PHE A 837 -12.76 11.76 10.24
N GLN A 838 -11.80 11.37 9.41
CA GLN A 838 -11.38 9.99 9.18
C GLN A 838 -9.90 9.89 9.55
N ILE A 839 -9.50 8.81 10.20
CA ILE A 839 -8.11 8.54 10.55
C ILE A 839 -7.90 7.03 10.70
N ASP A 840 -6.78 6.51 10.18
CA ASP A 840 -6.34 5.15 10.50
C ASP A 840 -5.57 5.16 11.84
N ALA A 841 -5.83 4.15 12.67
CA ALA A 841 -5.32 4.06 14.03
C ALA A 841 -5.15 2.59 14.45
N GLY A 842 -4.35 2.37 15.48
CA GLY A 842 -4.37 1.12 16.24
C GLY A 842 -5.58 1.10 17.19
N VAL A 843 -6.15 -0.07 17.45
CA VAL A 843 -7.13 -0.28 18.52
C VAL A 843 -6.83 -1.54 19.31
N GLN A 844 -7.09 -1.48 20.61
CA GLN A 844 -7.01 -2.60 21.54
C GLN A 844 -8.16 -2.58 22.56
N ILE A 845 -8.43 -3.72 23.20
CA ILE A 845 -9.33 -3.82 24.35
C ILE A 845 -8.68 -3.16 25.57
N GLN A 846 -9.44 -2.39 26.36
CA GLN A 846 -8.97 -1.78 27.61
C GLN A 846 -9.88 -2.12 28.81
N GLY A 847 -9.27 -2.19 30.00
CA GLY A 847 -9.95 -2.33 31.30
C GLY A 847 -9.31 -3.40 32.19
N GLY A 848 -10.00 -3.74 33.27
CA GLY A 848 -9.73 -4.92 34.09
C GLY A 848 -10.89 -5.92 33.99
N ALA A 849 -11.70 -6.03 35.04
CA ALA A 849 -12.84 -6.95 35.12
C ALA A 849 -13.89 -6.79 33.98
N SER A 850 -14.00 -5.60 33.39
CA SER A 850 -14.86 -5.27 32.24
C SER A 850 -14.46 -5.96 30.92
N ARG A 851 -13.27 -6.56 30.87
CA ARG A 851 -12.75 -7.31 29.71
C ARG A 851 -13.22 -8.77 29.71
N THR A 852 -13.75 -9.28 30.81
CA THR A 852 -14.25 -10.66 30.87
C THR A 852 -15.68 -10.72 30.29
N PRO A 853 -15.96 -11.46 29.20
CA PRO A 853 -17.28 -11.45 28.54
C PRO A 853 -18.46 -11.80 29.45
N THR A 854 -18.25 -12.65 30.45
CA THR A 854 -19.26 -13.02 31.45
C THR A 854 -19.60 -11.87 32.42
N ASN A 855 -18.65 -10.96 32.68
CA ASN A 855 -18.87 -9.74 33.46
C ASN A 855 -19.49 -8.64 32.59
N SER A 856 -18.91 -8.39 31.41
CA SER A 856 -19.42 -7.45 30.41
C SER A 856 -19.06 -7.93 28.99
N PRO A 857 -20.03 -8.03 28.06
CA PRO A 857 -19.76 -8.19 26.63
C PRO A 857 -19.46 -6.84 25.95
N LYS A 858 -19.77 -5.72 26.61
CA LYS A 858 -19.56 -4.36 26.11
C LYS A 858 -18.19 -3.89 26.63
N HIS A 859 -17.15 -4.15 25.86
CA HIS A 859 -15.78 -3.82 26.27
C HIS A 859 -15.42 -2.36 25.98
N SER A 860 -14.62 -1.75 26.86
CA SER A 860 -13.96 -0.47 26.58
C SER A 860 -12.80 -0.70 25.60
N LEU A 861 -12.53 0.30 24.76
CA LEU A 861 -11.47 0.27 23.75
C LEU A 861 -10.44 1.38 24.02
N ARG A 862 -9.23 1.22 23.51
CA ARG A 862 -8.23 2.30 23.40
C ARG A 862 -7.87 2.47 21.93
N LEU A 863 -8.13 3.64 21.37
CA LEU A 863 -7.57 4.08 20.10
C LEU A 863 -6.13 4.57 20.33
N LEU A 864 -5.24 4.27 19.39
CA LEU A 864 -3.79 4.46 19.48
C LEU A 864 -3.29 5.07 18.17
N PHE A 865 -2.80 6.30 18.23
CA PHE A 865 -2.26 7.02 17.08
C PHE A 865 -0.74 6.80 17.08
N LYS A 866 -0.23 6.06 16.08
CA LYS A 866 1.15 5.58 16.01
C LYS A 866 1.54 5.34 14.55
N ASP A 867 2.78 5.66 14.17
CA ASP A 867 3.32 5.51 12.80
C ASP A 867 3.04 4.11 12.19
N ARG A 868 2.99 3.06 13.02
CA ARG A 868 2.70 1.68 12.60
C ARG A 868 1.31 1.49 11.99
N TRP A 869 0.33 2.30 12.39
CA TRP A 869 -1.09 2.12 12.07
C TRP A 869 -1.72 3.33 11.37
N GLY A 870 -1.00 4.43 11.23
CA GLY A 870 -1.50 5.69 10.70
C GLY A 870 -0.74 6.89 11.28
N PRO A 871 -1.35 8.09 11.36
CA PRO A 871 -0.72 9.24 12.00
C PRO A 871 -0.40 9.00 13.49
N THR A 872 0.64 9.66 13.99
CA THR A 872 1.10 9.56 15.39
C THR A 872 0.26 10.31 16.42
N LYS A 873 -0.56 11.28 15.99
CA LYS A 873 -1.50 11.98 16.88
C LYS A 873 -2.81 12.24 16.11
N LEU A 874 -3.95 12.06 16.77
CA LEU A 874 -5.22 12.63 16.31
C LEU A 874 -5.19 14.14 16.55
N ARG A 875 -5.16 14.95 15.49
CA ARG A 875 -5.21 16.42 15.57
C ARG A 875 -6.64 16.91 15.35
N TYR A 876 -7.45 16.87 16.40
CA TYR A 876 -8.86 17.28 16.36
C TYR A 876 -9.31 17.80 17.74
N PRO A 877 -10.09 18.90 17.86
CA PRO A 877 -10.56 19.45 19.14
C PRO A 877 -11.74 18.62 19.72
N LEU A 878 -11.50 17.35 20.02
CA LEU A 878 -12.52 16.35 20.36
C LEU A 878 -13.38 16.72 21.59
N PHE A 879 -12.77 17.43 22.54
CA PHE A 879 -13.42 17.84 23.80
C PHE A 879 -13.78 19.33 23.86
N GLY A 880 -13.60 20.07 22.75
CA GLY A 880 -13.94 21.49 22.64
C GLY A 880 -12.88 22.46 23.19
N ASP A 881 -13.26 23.75 23.26
CA ASP A 881 -12.36 24.84 23.61
C ASP A 881 -11.82 24.72 25.05
N GLY A 882 -10.49 24.85 25.20
CA GLY A 882 -9.81 24.79 26.51
C GLY A 882 -9.31 23.40 26.91
N ALA A 883 -9.68 22.36 26.16
CA ALA A 883 -9.05 21.04 26.21
C ALA A 883 -7.94 20.91 25.16
N ALA A 884 -7.20 19.81 25.20
CA ALA A 884 -6.24 19.42 24.19
C ALA A 884 -6.91 19.22 22.82
N SER A 885 -6.15 19.51 21.75
CA SER A 885 -6.55 19.28 20.36
C SER A 885 -5.69 18.24 19.65
N GLU A 886 -4.77 17.60 20.37
CA GLU A 886 -3.84 16.59 19.86
C GLU A 886 -3.77 15.43 20.87
N PHE A 887 -3.87 14.19 20.38
CA PHE A 887 -3.92 13.00 21.25
C PHE A 887 -3.16 11.81 20.66
N ASP A 888 -2.42 11.11 21.51
CA ASP A 888 -1.65 9.90 21.16
C ASP A 888 -2.51 8.65 21.41
N ALA A 889 -3.47 8.76 22.33
CA ALA A 889 -4.51 7.78 22.53
C ALA A 889 -5.82 8.40 23.01
N ILE A 890 -6.93 7.74 22.70
CA ILE A 890 -8.26 8.04 23.27
C ILE A 890 -8.85 6.76 23.83
N ILE A 891 -9.35 6.80 25.06
CA ILE A 891 -10.12 5.69 25.63
C ILE A 891 -11.57 5.85 25.19
N LEU A 892 -12.18 4.81 24.62
CA LEU A 892 -13.61 4.71 24.40
C LEU A 892 -14.21 3.87 25.53
N LYS A 893 -14.77 4.53 26.56
CA LYS A 893 -15.29 3.85 27.75
C LYS A 893 -16.71 3.36 27.53
N ALA A 894 -16.94 2.07 27.80
CA ALA A 894 -18.23 1.39 27.64
C ALA A 894 -19.21 1.60 28.82
N GLY A 895 -18.67 1.86 30.01
CA GLY A 895 -19.37 1.77 31.30
C GLY A 895 -19.44 0.33 31.82
N TYR A 896 -18.96 0.06 33.04
CA TYR A 896 -19.02 -1.29 33.64
C TYR A 896 -19.69 -1.31 35.01
N ASN A 897 -19.11 -0.65 36.01
CA ASN A 897 -19.75 -0.46 37.30
C ASN A 897 -20.93 0.50 37.13
N ASN A 898 -22.00 0.28 37.89
CA ASN A 898 -23.25 1.03 37.77
C ASN A 898 -23.71 1.13 36.30
N SER A 899 -23.93 -0.03 35.67
CA SER A 899 -24.42 -0.19 34.29
C SER A 899 -25.50 -1.28 34.23
N TRP A 900 -26.37 -1.27 33.22
CA TRP A 900 -27.43 -2.28 33.07
C TRP A 900 -26.90 -3.68 32.74
N ILE A 901 -25.73 -3.77 32.12
CA ILE A 901 -25.02 -5.04 31.86
C ILE A 901 -24.30 -5.59 33.10
N HIS A 902 -24.28 -4.89 34.23
CA HIS A 902 -23.68 -5.39 35.47
C HIS A 902 -24.52 -6.52 36.09
N TRP A 903 -23.86 -7.52 36.70
CA TRP A 903 -24.52 -8.72 37.24
C TRP A 903 -25.20 -8.51 38.60
N ASP A 904 -24.81 -7.47 39.35
CA ASP A 904 -25.44 -7.06 40.61
C ASP A 904 -26.62 -6.08 40.39
N SER A 905 -27.76 -6.36 41.04
CA SER A 905 -29.02 -5.61 40.87
C SER A 905 -28.97 -4.17 41.43
N PRO A 906 -28.48 -3.91 42.66
CA PRO A 906 -28.19 -2.56 43.13
C PRO A 906 -27.40 -1.71 42.13
N GLN A 907 -26.34 -2.25 41.50
CA GLN A 907 -25.58 -1.50 40.50
C GLN A 907 -26.40 -1.17 39.24
N ARG A 908 -27.20 -2.10 38.71
CA ARG A 908 -28.09 -1.82 37.55
C ARG A 908 -29.07 -0.68 37.83
N ASN A 909 -29.58 -0.60 39.06
CA ASN A 909 -30.47 0.48 39.51
C ASN A 909 -29.76 1.83 39.74
N ARG A 910 -28.42 1.87 39.68
CA ARG A 910 -27.60 3.09 39.75
C ARG A 910 -27.07 3.55 38.39
N ALA A 911 -27.49 2.89 37.30
CA ALA A 911 -26.91 3.14 36.00
C ALA A 911 -27.31 4.51 35.43
N LEU A 912 -26.30 5.38 35.29
CA LEU A 912 -26.44 6.73 34.77
C LEU A 912 -25.45 7.08 33.65
N TYR A 913 -24.33 6.35 33.53
CA TYR A 913 -23.28 6.57 32.52
C TYR A 913 -22.54 7.94 32.56
N VAL A 914 -22.81 8.78 33.58
CA VAL A 914 -22.22 10.13 33.72
C VAL A 914 -21.30 10.35 34.93
N HIS A 915 -21.12 9.34 35.79
CA HIS A 915 -20.42 9.50 37.08
C HIS A 915 -18.94 9.89 36.93
N ASP A 916 -18.16 9.15 36.14
CA ASP A 916 -16.72 9.40 35.98
C ASP A 916 -16.43 10.78 35.37
N GLN A 917 -17.26 11.21 34.41
CA GLN A 917 -17.17 12.57 33.86
C GLN A 917 -17.64 13.65 34.85
N TRP A 918 -18.66 13.39 35.67
CA TRP A 918 -19.06 14.34 36.73
C TRP A 918 -17.93 14.56 37.76
N ALA A 919 -17.18 13.52 38.09
CA ALA A 919 -16.03 13.62 38.98
C ALA A 919 -14.93 14.51 38.37
N SER A 920 -14.57 14.28 37.10
CA SER A 920 -13.57 15.11 36.40
C SER A 920 -14.02 16.56 36.17
N ASN A 921 -15.27 16.78 35.72
CA ASN A 921 -15.83 18.12 35.58
C ASN A 921 -15.91 18.86 36.93
N THR A 922 -16.06 18.13 38.05
CA THR A 922 -16.01 18.70 39.40
C THR A 922 -14.58 19.02 39.82
N GLN A 923 -13.59 18.16 39.52
CA GLN A 923 -12.17 18.46 39.75
C GLN A 923 -11.74 19.73 39.00
N LEU A 924 -12.13 19.85 37.72
CA LEU A 924 -11.93 21.06 36.91
C LEU A 924 -12.60 22.29 37.54
N ALA A 925 -13.86 22.18 37.97
CA ALA A 925 -14.58 23.27 38.64
C ALA A 925 -13.99 23.66 40.02
N MET A 926 -13.24 22.78 40.69
CA MET A 926 -12.48 23.10 41.91
C MET A 926 -11.19 23.90 41.60
N GLY A 927 -10.84 24.05 40.32
CA GLY A 927 -9.63 24.73 39.84
C GLY A 927 -8.41 23.82 39.82
N GLN A 928 -8.62 22.52 39.56
CA GLN A 928 -7.57 21.51 39.44
C GLN A 928 -7.64 20.86 38.06
N LEU A 929 -6.50 20.43 37.51
CA LEU A 929 -6.49 19.67 36.27
C LEU A 929 -7.19 18.30 36.44
N SER A 930 -7.89 17.84 35.41
CA SER A 930 -8.49 16.50 35.29
C SER A 930 -8.69 16.15 33.82
N LYS A 931 -8.97 14.87 33.52
CA LYS A 931 -9.28 14.39 32.16
C LYS A 931 -10.57 15.02 31.62
N HIS A 932 -10.58 15.35 30.34
CA HIS A 932 -11.78 15.70 29.59
C HIS A 932 -12.41 14.47 28.94
N SER A 933 -13.69 14.60 28.60
CA SER A 933 -14.48 13.51 28.04
C SER A 933 -15.70 14.06 27.27
N THR A 934 -16.29 13.24 26.42
CA THR A 934 -17.55 13.51 25.72
C THR A 934 -18.35 12.21 25.58
N TYR A 935 -19.42 12.22 24.77
CA TYR A 935 -20.24 11.05 24.49
C TYR A 935 -20.44 10.85 22.99
N VAL A 936 -20.46 9.59 22.56
CA VAL A 936 -20.73 9.17 21.18
C VAL A 936 -21.62 7.92 21.14
N HIS A 937 -22.28 7.75 20.01
CA HIS A 937 -22.86 6.48 19.58
C HIS A 937 -21.77 5.66 18.87
N LEU A 938 -21.35 4.53 19.45
CA LEU A 938 -20.32 3.69 18.83
C LEU A 938 -20.94 2.77 17.76
N TYR A 939 -20.27 2.68 16.62
CA TYR A 939 -20.51 1.68 15.58
C TYR A 939 -19.26 0.83 15.35
N ILE A 940 -19.44 -0.48 15.18
CA ILE A 940 -18.37 -1.44 14.87
C ILE A 940 -18.71 -2.16 13.56
N ASN A 941 -17.91 -1.94 12.52
CA ASN A 941 -18.15 -2.45 11.16
C ASN A 941 -19.62 -2.22 10.69
N GLY A 942 -20.16 -1.03 10.95
CA GLY A 942 -21.54 -0.65 10.60
C GLY A 942 -22.63 -1.06 11.59
N LEU A 943 -22.37 -1.96 12.55
CA LEU A 943 -23.34 -2.32 13.59
C LEU A 943 -23.33 -1.31 14.74
N TYR A 944 -24.51 -0.89 15.18
CA TYR A 944 -24.66 -0.05 16.38
C TYR A 944 -24.31 -0.83 17.66
N TRP A 945 -23.48 -0.22 18.50
CA TRP A 945 -22.89 -0.82 19.70
C TRP A 945 -23.28 -0.13 21.02
N GLY A 946 -24.00 1.00 20.96
CA GLY A 946 -24.50 1.69 22.16
C GLY A 946 -23.73 2.97 22.52
N LEU A 947 -24.05 3.51 23.70
CA LEU A 947 -23.48 4.73 24.25
C LEU A 947 -22.06 4.48 24.76
N TYR A 948 -21.09 5.26 24.28
CA TYR A 948 -19.70 5.26 24.72
C TYR A 948 -19.25 6.67 25.12
N SER A 949 -18.24 6.73 25.99
CA SER A 949 -17.66 7.98 26.49
C SER A 949 -16.18 8.04 26.11
N PRO A 950 -15.81 8.75 25.02
CA PRO A 950 -14.42 9.06 24.69
C PRO A 950 -13.80 9.93 25.80
N MET A 951 -12.58 9.63 26.21
CA MET A 951 -11.88 10.41 27.25
C MET A 951 -10.35 10.39 27.12
N GLU A 952 -9.74 11.43 27.67
CA GLU A 952 -8.30 11.52 27.90
C GLU A 952 -7.85 10.53 28.99
N ARG A 953 -6.57 10.18 28.97
CA ARG A 953 -5.91 9.34 29.97
C ARG A 953 -4.78 10.16 30.63
N PRO A 954 -4.70 10.27 31.98
CA PRO A 954 -3.68 11.12 32.62
C PRO A 954 -2.25 10.54 32.61
N GLU A 955 -1.68 10.32 31.42
CA GLU A 955 -0.29 9.88 31.19
C GLU A 955 0.66 11.07 30.96
N ALA A 956 1.92 10.82 30.61
CA ALA A 956 2.92 11.87 30.43
C ALA A 956 2.58 12.87 29.30
N ASP A 957 1.90 12.43 28.24
CA ASP A 957 1.39 13.26 27.13
C ASP A 957 0.34 14.27 27.62
N PHE A 958 -0.61 13.82 28.43
CA PHE A 958 -1.60 14.66 29.09
C PHE A 958 -0.93 15.68 30.02
N ALA A 959 0.02 15.24 30.86
CA ALA A 959 0.70 16.13 31.79
C ALA A 959 1.56 17.18 31.04
N SER A 960 2.31 16.77 30.02
CA SER A 960 3.04 17.64 29.08
C SER A 960 2.12 18.68 28.44
N THR A 961 0.97 18.26 27.90
CA THR A 961 0.04 19.14 27.17
C THR A 961 -0.55 20.24 28.05
N TYR A 962 -0.97 19.92 29.27
CA TYR A 962 -1.66 20.87 30.15
C TYR A 962 -0.75 21.64 31.12
N LEU A 963 0.44 21.10 31.45
CA LEU A 963 1.35 21.67 32.47
C LEU A 963 2.74 22.04 31.90
N GLY A 964 3.04 21.64 30.67
CA GLY A 964 4.24 22.02 29.91
C GLY A 964 5.50 21.21 30.24
N GLY A 965 6.45 21.24 29.29
CA GLY A 965 7.66 20.41 29.32
C GLY A 965 7.51 19.13 28.52
N ASP A 966 8.62 18.45 28.25
CA ASP A 966 8.61 17.25 27.42
C ASP A 966 8.01 16.06 28.18
N GLU A 967 7.40 15.11 27.47
CA GLU A 967 6.77 13.91 28.06
C GLU A 967 7.76 13.13 28.97
N ALA A 968 9.01 13.01 28.53
CA ALA A 968 10.10 12.37 29.28
C ALA A 968 10.42 13.06 30.64
N ASP A 969 9.99 14.31 30.87
CA ASP A 969 10.21 15.01 32.13
C ASP A 969 9.30 14.55 33.28
N TRP A 970 8.22 13.82 32.96
CA TRP A 970 7.16 13.45 33.89
C TRP A 970 7.37 12.06 34.51
N ASP A 971 7.10 11.94 35.81
CA ASP A 971 6.85 10.66 36.47
C ASP A 971 5.34 10.50 36.65
N VAL A 972 4.77 9.40 36.15
CA VAL A 972 3.33 9.09 36.23
C VAL A 972 3.11 7.76 36.94
N ILE A 973 2.25 7.79 37.95
CA ILE A 973 1.90 6.68 38.84
C ILE A 973 0.41 6.37 38.69
N ASP A 974 0.03 5.10 38.61
CA ASP A 974 -1.37 4.69 38.41
C ASP A 974 -2.11 4.26 39.69
N ASN A 975 -3.32 3.74 39.46
CA ASN A 975 -4.30 3.30 40.43
C ASN A 975 -3.79 2.26 41.45
N GLU A 976 -2.79 1.43 41.10
CA GLU A 976 -2.18 0.45 42.01
C GLU A 976 -0.82 0.91 42.57
N ALA A 977 -0.51 2.21 42.42
CA ALA A 977 0.82 2.78 42.65
C ALA A 977 1.93 2.16 41.77
N LYS A 978 1.58 1.68 40.56
CA LYS A 978 2.55 1.20 39.56
C LYS A 978 3.13 2.37 38.78
N LEU A 979 4.29 2.15 38.17
CA LEU A 979 4.92 3.09 37.26
C LEU A 979 4.26 2.99 35.88
N ILE A 980 3.83 4.12 35.32
CA ILE A 980 3.43 4.24 33.90
C ILE A 980 4.56 4.90 33.12
N ASP A 981 4.92 6.13 33.50
CA ASP A 981 5.96 6.93 32.84
C ASP A 981 7.04 7.38 33.83
N GLY A 982 8.26 7.57 33.33
CA GLY A 982 9.37 8.12 34.12
C GLY A 982 10.00 7.10 35.07
N ASN A 983 10.09 7.43 36.37
CA ASN A 983 10.57 6.50 37.39
C ASN A 983 10.01 6.77 38.81
N MET A 984 10.21 5.81 39.72
CA MET A 984 9.65 5.82 41.08
C MET A 984 10.46 6.63 42.11
N THR A 985 11.52 7.35 41.74
CA THR A 985 12.45 7.97 42.72
C THR A 985 11.76 9.02 43.60
N ALA A 986 11.00 9.94 42.99
CA ALA A 986 10.28 10.98 43.72
C ALA A 986 9.16 10.40 44.60
N TRP A 987 8.45 9.39 44.11
CA TRP A 987 7.38 8.70 44.85
C TRP A 987 7.93 7.96 46.07
N ASN A 988 9.05 7.24 45.92
CA ASN A 988 9.72 6.55 47.02
C ASN A 988 10.24 7.53 48.08
N ALA A 989 10.76 8.69 47.67
CA ALA A 989 11.17 9.75 48.60
C ALA A 989 9.97 10.33 49.38
N MET A 990 8.86 10.61 48.68
CA MET A 990 7.59 11.05 49.28
C MET A 990 7.09 10.04 50.33
N MET A 991 7.07 8.75 49.98
CA MET A 991 6.65 7.68 50.88
C MET A 991 7.60 7.51 52.07
N ALA A 992 8.91 7.68 51.89
CA ALA A 992 9.88 7.62 52.98
C ALA A 992 9.67 8.75 54.00
N ILE A 993 9.33 9.97 53.57
CA ILE A 993 8.96 11.10 54.46
C ILE A 993 7.71 10.75 55.27
N LEU A 994 6.68 10.23 54.61
CA LEU A 994 5.40 9.85 55.25
C LEU A 994 5.56 8.66 56.23
N ASN A 995 6.54 7.79 56.02
CA ASN A 995 6.79 6.58 56.83
C ASN A 995 7.81 6.76 57.95
N ARG A 996 8.29 7.99 58.22
CA ARG A 996 9.17 8.27 59.37
C ARG A 996 8.53 7.80 60.68
N PRO A 997 9.28 7.25 61.64
CA PRO A 997 8.74 6.90 62.95
C PRO A 997 8.34 8.16 63.73
N THR A 998 7.40 8.05 64.67
CA THR A 998 6.94 9.17 65.50
C THR A 998 8.02 9.76 66.43
N THR A 999 9.16 9.09 66.55
CA THR A 999 10.36 9.55 67.27
C THR A 999 11.30 10.39 66.41
N ASP A 1000 11.06 10.50 65.10
CA ASP A 1000 11.85 11.34 64.18
C ASP A 1000 11.51 12.83 64.40
N PRO A 1001 12.50 13.72 64.61
CA PRO A 1001 12.24 15.15 64.75
C PRO A 1001 11.61 15.81 63.50
N ARG A 1002 11.69 15.15 62.33
CA ARG A 1002 11.04 15.55 61.07
C ARG A 1002 9.87 14.61 60.72
N HIS A 1003 9.26 13.96 61.71
CA HIS A 1003 8.00 13.24 61.51
C HIS A 1003 6.92 14.18 60.92
N ILE A 1004 5.98 13.65 60.12
CA ILE A 1004 5.02 14.45 59.33
C ILE A 1004 4.16 15.42 60.18
N SER A 1005 4.01 15.16 61.48
CA SER A 1005 3.30 16.05 62.42
C SER A 1005 4.08 17.30 62.83
N THR A 1006 5.37 17.45 62.48
CA THR A 1006 6.19 18.64 62.78
C THR A 1006 6.23 19.62 61.60
N PRO A 1007 6.53 20.92 61.82
CA PRO A 1007 6.69 21.88 60.74
C PRO A 1007 7.75 21.46 59.71
N GLU A 1008 8.86 20.88 60.15
CA GLU A 1008 9.96 20.42 59.31
C GLU A 1008 9.56 19.20 58.47
N GLY A 1009 8.80 18.25 59.05
CA GLY A 1009 8.25 17.13 58.29
C GLY A 1009 7.23 17.55 57.23
N TYR A 1010 6.50 18.63 57.49
CA TYR A 1010 5.54 19.21 56.54
C TYR A 1010 6.23 20.00 55.42
N ALA A 1011 7.28 20.76 55.73
CA ALA A 1011 8.12 21.40 54.71
C ALA A 1011 8.83 20.39 53.79
N ASP A 1012 9.12 19.17 54.28
CA ASP A 1012 9.69 18.10 53.47
C ASP A 1012 8.69 17.54 52.46
N ILE A 1013 7.43 17.29 52.87
CA ILE A 1013 6.44 16.69 51.96
C ILE A 1013 5.99 17.65 50.85
N GLN A 1014 5.98 18.96 51.12
CA GLN A 1014 5.64 20.01 50.16
C GLN A 1014 6.56 20.06 48.92
N GLN A 1015 7.74 19.45 48.98
CA GLN A 1015 8.66 19.32 47.83
C GLN A 1015 8.25 18.20 46.86
N TYR A 1016 7.42 17.26 47.31
CA TYR A 1016 7.05 16.07 46.55
C TYR A 1016 5.55 15.99 46.26
N LEU A 1017 4.69 16.71 46.98
CA LEU A 1017 3.24 16.65 46.86
C LEU A 1017 2.65 18.06 46.71
N ASP A 1018 1.84 18.28 45.67
CA ASP A 1018 1.06 19.51 45.52
C ASP A 1018 -0.10 19.46 46.54
N ILE A 1019 0.14 20.02 47.72
CA ILE A 1019 -0.80 19.94 48.85
C ILE A 1019 -2.20 20.49 48.49
N PRO A 1020 -2.36 21.68 47.86
CA PRO A 1020 -3.67 22.17 47.43
C PRO A 1020 -4.38 21.23 46.43
N ALA A 1021 -3.67 20.68 45.44
CA ALA A 1021 -4.25 19.76 44.47
C ALA A 1021 -4.67 18.43 45.12
N PHE A 1022 -3.81 17.88 45.98
CA PHE A 1022 -4.10 16.66 46.73
C PHE A 1022 -5.31 16.83 47.66
N ILE A 1023 -5.39 17.93 48.41
CA ILE A 1023 -6.53 18.22 49.29
C ILE A 1023 -7.84 18.28 48.50
N ASP A 1024 -7.86 18.98 47.37
CA ASP A 1024 -9.06 19.09 46.52
C ASP A 1024 -9.49 17.71 45.98
N TYR A 1025 -8.55 16.90 45.51
CA TYR A 1025 -8.79 15.53 45.07
C TYR A 1025 -9.35 14.62 46.19
N MET A 1026 -8.85 14.77 47.43
CA MET A 1026 -9.37 14.06 48.59
C MET A 1026 -10.80 14.54 48.94
N ILE A 1027 -11.04 15.85 48.94
CA ILE A 1027 -12.36 16.45 49.16
C ILE A 1027 -13.37 15.96 48.11
N LEU A 1028 -12.97 15.85 46.84
CA LEU A 1028 -13.82 15.29 45.77
C LEU A 1028 -14.23 13.85 46.09
N ASN A 1029 -13.29 12.95 46.40
CA ASN A 1029 -13.60 11.54 46.68
C ASN A 1029 -14.46 11.38 47.95
N PHE A 1030 -14.23 12.20 48.98
CA PHE A 1030 -15.07 12.25 50.18
C PHE A 1030 -16.47 12.78 49.89
N TYR A 1031 -16.59 13.86 49.12
CA TYR A 1031 -17.88 14.41 48.70
C TYR A 1031 -18.65 13.42 47.84
N ALA A 1032 -18.00 12.81 46.84
CA ALA A 1032 -18.63 11.85 45.93
C ALA A 1032 -19.01 10.53 46.62
N GLY A 1033 -18.34 10.18 47.73
CA GLY A 1033 -18.58 8.95 48.47
C GLY A 1033 -18.02 7.72 47.76
N ASN A 1034 -16.82 7.82 47.20
CA ASN A 1034 -16.26 6.81 46.30
C ASN A 1034 -16.01 5.46 47.00
N TRP A 1035 -16.73 4.43 46.56
CA TRP A 1035 -16.65 3.07 47.11
C TRP A 1035 -15.54 2.21 46.50
N ASP A 1036 -15.15 2.50 45.26
CA ASP A 1036 -14.17 1.71 44.49
C ASP A 1036 -12.86 2.48 44.40
N TRP A 1037 -12.32 2.80 45.59
CA TRP A 1037 -11.22 3.72 45.86
C TRP A 1037 -10.81 3.52 47.33
N SER A 1038 -9.53 3.55 47.73
CA SER A 1038 -8.40 4.28 47.14
C SER A 1038 -7.24 3.43 46.64
N ASN A 1039 -7.26 2.12 46.87
CA ASN A 1039 -6.28 1.18 46.32
C ASN A 1039 -6.40 0.94 44.81
N HIS A 1040 -7.39 1.58 44.17
CA HIS A 1040 -7.60 1.65 42.72
C HIS A 1040 -8.18 3.04 42.34
N ASN A 1041 -8.36 3.28 41.04
CA ASN A 1041 -9.15 4.37 40.43
C ASN A 1041 -8.61 5.81 40.66
N TRP A 1042 -7.33 6.02 40.33
CA TRP A 1042 -6.66 7.32 40.26
C TRP A 1042 -5.39 7.28 39.39
N TYR A 1043 -4.85 8.45 39.07
CA TYR A 1043 -3.49 8.66 38.54
C TYR A 1043 -2.80 9.77 39.35
N ALA A 1044 -1.47 9.80 39.36
CA ALA A 1044 -0.70 10.92 39.89
C ALA A 1044 0.51 11.25 38.99
N ALA A 1045 0.70 12.52 38.64
CA ALA A 1045 1.83 12.98 37.82
C ALA A 1045 2.65 14.06 38.53
N ARG A 1046 3.97 14.04 38.32
CA ARG A 1046 4.92 15.06 38.80
C ARG A 1046 5.97 15.35 37.71
N ARG A 1047 6.28 16.62 37.49
CA ARG A 1047 7.46 16.99 36.68
C ARG A 1047 8.72 16.84 37.51
N SER A 1048 9.46 15.77 37.28
CA SER A 1048 10.65 15.41 38.04
C SER A 1048 11.96 15.75 37.33
N ARG A 1049 11.91 16.12 36.04
CA ARG A 1049 13.07 16.50 35.23
C ARG A 1049 12.80 17.77 34.41
N VAL A 1050 13.87 18.38 33.91
CA VAL A 1050 13.84 19.36 32.81
C VAL A 1050 14.91 18.95 31.80
N ASN A 1051 14.52 18.66 30.57
CA ASN A 1051 15.39 18.12 29.52
C ASN A 1051 16.16 16.87 30.02
N GLY A 1052 15.46 15.99 30.75
CA GLY A 1052 16.05 14.79 31.35
C GLY A 1052 16.89 15.00 32.62
N VAL A 1053 17.25 16.25 32.99
CA VAL A 1053 18.00 16.56 34.21
C VAL A 1053 17.07 16.57 35.42
N PRO A 1054 17.31 15.79 36.49
CA PRO A 1054 16.45 15.77 37.68
C PRO A 1054 16.32 17.14 38.35
N VAL A 1055 15.09 17.51 38.70
CA VAL A 1055 14.75 18.77 39.36
C VAL A 1055 13.74 18.58 40.51
N ASN A 1056 13.61 19.62 41.33
CA ASN A 1056 12.65 19.70 42.42
C ASN A 1056 11.82 20.99 42.30
N ILE A 1057 11.05 21.09 41.21
CA ILE A 1057 10.25 22.29 40.86
C ILE A 1057 8.75 22.11 41.05
N ASP A 1058 8.27 20.88 41.23
CA ASP A 1058 6.85 20.57 41.27
C ASP A 1058 6.54 19.36 42.19
N GLY A 1059 5.28 19.21 42.58
CA GLY A 1059 4.77 18.10 43.39
C GLY A 1059 3.81 17.18 42.61
N PHE A 1060 3.58 15.97 43.13
CA PHE A 1060 2.56 15.08 42.58
C PHE A 1060 1.17 15.71 42.66
N ARG A 1061 0.45 15.72 41.53
CA ARG A 1061 -0.98 16.05 41.43
C ARG A 1061 -1.77 14.77 41.16
N PHE A 1062 -2.88 14.59 41.86
CA PHE A 1062 -3.73 13.40 41.74
C PHE A 1062 -4.97 13.68 40.88
N PHE A 1063 -5.33 12.75 40.00
CA PHE A 1063 -6.42 12.85 39.05
C PHE A 1063 -7.47 11.77 39.30
N SER A 1064 -8.75 12.16 39.27
CA SER A 1064 -9.85 11.19 39.37
C SER A 1064 -9.98 10.39 38.06
N PHE A 1065 -9.97 9.06 38.19
CA PHE A 1065 -10.08 8.13 37.07
C PHE A 1065 -10.99 6.97 37.46
N ASP A 1066 -11.81 6.47 36.54
CA ASP A 1066 -12.73 5.36 36.76
C ASP A 1066 -13.68 5.50 37.97
N ALA A 1067 -14.15 6.74 38.22
CA ALA A 1067 -15.02 7.06 39.34
C ALA A 1067 -16.49 6.69 39.05
N GLU A 1068 -16.78 5.42 38.76
CA GLU A 1068 -18.14 4.93 38.47
C GLU A 1068 -18.98 4.67 39.73
N ARG A 1069 -18.34 4.26 40.83
CA ARG A 1069 -18.94 3.87 42.12
C ARG A 1069 -19.04 5.04 43.12
N ILE A 1070 -19.62 6.14 42.65
CA ILE A 1070 -19.86 7.39 43.39
C ILE A 1070 -21.34 7.78 43.37
N LEU A 1071 -21.71 8.79 44.18
CA LEU A 1071 -23.06 9.38 44.25
C LEU A 1071 -24.16 8.42 44.77
N GLU A 1072 -23.78 7.27 45.32
CA GLU A 1072 -24.74 6.22 45.70
C GLU A 1072 -25.52 6.55 46.98
N GLY A 1073 -24.84 6.65 48.13
CA GLY A 1073 -25.47 6.98 49.41
C GLY A 1073 -25.18 8.41 49.86
N VAL A 1074 -26.24 9.15 50.21
CA VAL A 1074 -26.10 10.52 50.74
C VAL A 1074 -25.29 10.59 52.04
N SER A 1075 -25.24 9.48 52.79
CA SER A 1075 -24.52 9.30 54.05
C SER A 1075 -23.11 8.71 53.91
N ASP A 1076 -22.67 8.34 52.71
CA ASP A 1076 -21.43 7.59 52.51
C ASP A 1076 -20.23 8.38 53.04
N ASN A 1077 -19.39 7.74 53.86
CA ASN A 1077 -18.28 8.38 54.54
C ASN A 1077 -16.97 7.63 54.25
N ARG A 1078 -16.01 8.32 53.62
CA ARG A 1078 -14.68 7.77 53.31
C ARG A 1078 -13.55 8.51 54.05
N THR A 1079 -13.88 9.45 54.95
CA THR A 1079 -12.92 10.34 55.64
C THR A 1079 -11.99 9.64 56.64
N THR A 1080 -12.29 8.37 56.98
CA THR A 1080 -11.50 7.52 57.90
C THR A 1080 -10.88 6.31 57.19
N LEU A 1081 -10.90 6.24 55.86
CA LEU A 1081 -10.22 5.20 55.10
C LEU A 1081 -8.70 5.38 55.24
N ASP A 1082 -7.97 4.28 55.45
CA ASP A 1082 -6.52 4.27 55.69
C ASP A 1082 -5.87 3.08 54.96
N GLU A 1083 -5.74 3.20 53.65
CA GLU A 1083 -5.09 2.18 52.82
C GLU A 1083 -3.63 2.57 52.60
N SER A 1084 -2.72 1.85 53.26
CA SER A 1084 -1.28 2.13 53.23
C SER A 1084 -0.69 2.04 51.82
N GLY A 1085 0.00 3.10 51.38
CA GLY A 1085 0.59 3.21 50.05
C GLY A 1085 -0.30 3.95 49.04
N TYR A 1086 -1.55 4.22 49.40
CA TYR A 1086 -2.56 4.81 48.52
C TYR A 1086 -3.01 6.19 49.04
N PRO A 1087 -3.79 6.97 48.26
CA PRO A 1087 -4.16 8.34 48.63
C PRO A 1087 -4.83 8.48 50.00
N SER A 1088 -5.65 7.51 50.41
CA SER A 1088 -6.27 7.56 51.74
C SER A 1088 -5.25 7.42 52.88
N GLY A 1089 -4.26 6.52 52.77
CA GLY A 1089 -3.19 6.39 53.77
C GLY A 1089 -2.17 7.53 53.73
N ILE A 1090 -1.91 8.13 52.56
CA ILE A 1090 -1.15 9.40 52.46
C ILE A 1090 -1.88 10.50 53.24
N PHE A 1091 -3.20 10.61 53.04
CA PHE A 1091 -4.04 11.58 53.73
C PHE A 1091 -4.10 11.40 55.26
N GLN A 1092 -4.26 10.18 55.78
CA GLN A 1092 -4.30 9.97 57.23
C GLN A 1092 -2.97 10.33 57.93
N LYS A 1093 -1.84 10.20 57.23
CA LYS A 1093 -0.52 10.64 57.74
C LYS A 1093 -0.40 12.16 57.74
N LEU A 1094 -0.75 12.82 56.63
CA LEU A 1094 -0.77 14.28 56.51
C LEU A 1094 -1.69 14.96 57.54
N ARG A 1095 -2.85 14.35 57.80
CA ARG A 1095 -3.82 14.77 58.82
C ARG A 1095 -3.25 14.93 60.23
N LEU A 1096 -2.15 14.25 60.57
CA LEU A 1096 -1.50 14.43 61.87
C LEU A 1096 -0.90 15.84 62.04
N ASN A 1097 -0.63 16.55 60.94
CA ASN A 1097 -0.09 17.90 60.95
C ASN A 1097 -1.19 18.97 61.17
N PRO A 1098 -0.99 19.97 62.05
CA PRO A 1098 -1.98 21.03 62.26
C PRO A 1098 -2.13 21.98 61.06
N GLU A 1099 -1.05 22.35 60.35
CA GLU A 1099 -1.13 23.25 59.20
C GLU A 1099 -1.76 22.57 57.98
N PHE A 1100 -1.54 21.26 57.79
CA PHE A 1100 -2.29 20.50 56.77
C PHE A 1100 -3.80 20.52 57.05
N ARG A 1101 -4.22 20.36 58.30
CA ARG A 1101 -5.65 20.41 58.67
C ARG A 1101 -6.26 21.80 58.51
N LEU A 1102 -5.49 22.86 58.74
CA LEU A 1102 -5.94 24.22 58.44
C LEU A 1102 -6.09 24.42 56.93
N ALA A 1103 -5.08 24.07 56.13
CA ALA A 1103 -5.16 24.12 54.67
C ALA A 1103 -6.33 23.28 54.14
N PHE A 1104 -6.60 22.11 54.72
CA PHE A 1104 -7.78 21.30 54.38
C PHE A 1104 -9.08 22.04 54.69
N ALA A 1105 -9.19 22.66 55.87
CA ALA A 1105 -10.36 23.45 56.24
C ALA A 1105 -10.58 24.64 55.30
N ASP A 1106 -9.51 25.33 54.87
CA ASP A 1106 -9.59 26.44 53.93
C ASP A 1106 -10.09 25.99 52.55
N ARG A 1107 -9.63 24.83 52.04
CA ARG A 1107 -10.16 24.25 50.79
C ARG A 1107 -11.61 23.78 50.94
N VAL A 1108 -11.98 23.18 52.08
CA VAL A 1108 -13.40 22.88 52.36
C VAL A 1108 -14.23 24.15 52.32
N HIS A 1109 -13.77 25.24 52.94
CA HIS A 1109 -14.50 26.51 52.95
C HIS A 1109 -14.62 27.12 51.54
N LYS A 1110 -13.53 27.09 50.74
CA LYS A 1110 -13.53 27.49 49.31
C LYS A 1110 -14.60 26.77 48.50
N HIS A 1111 -14.80 25.46 48.73
CA HIS A 1111 -15.64 24.63 47.86
C HIS A 1111 -17.07 24.43 48.35
N PHE A 1112 -17.33 24.48 49.66
CA PHE A 1112 -18.65 24.14 50.24
C PHE A 1112 -19.56 25.36 50.46
N PHE A 1113 -19.02 26.58 50.38
CA PHE A 1113 -19.71 27.82 50.72
C PHE A 1113 -19.62 28.84 49.56
N ASN A 1114 -20.42 29.90 49.62
CA ASN A 1114 -20.47 30.98 48.62
C ASN A 1114 -20.70 30.40 47.21
N ASP A 1115 -19.88 30.78 46.21
CA ASP A 1115 -19.93 30.25 44.84
C ASP A 1115 -19.09 28.96 44.65
N GLY A 1116 -18.79 28.24 45.73
CA GLY A 1116 -17.93 27.06 45.73
C GLY A 1116 -18.47 25.89 44.92
N ALA A 1117 -17.55 25.14 44.29
CA ALA A 1117 -17.88 24.05 43.36
C ALA A 1117 -18.73 22.91 43.96
N LEU A 1118 -18.69 22.72 45.27
CA LEU A 1118 -19.40 21.65 46.00
C LEU A 1118 -20.59 22.16 46.82
N THR A 1119 -21.05 23.39 46.56
CA THR A 1119 -22.39 23.81 46.96
C THR A 1119 -23.46 22.92 46.32
N PRO A 1120 -24.63 22.71 46.96
CA PRO A 1120 -25.70 21.86 46.42
C PRO A 1120 -26.11 22.24 45.00
N GLN A 1121 -26.20 23.54 44.72
CA GLN A 1121 -26.58 24.10 43.44
C GLN A 1121 -25.52 23.85 42.36
N ALA A 1122 -24.25 24.16 42.63
CA ALA A 1122 -23.19 23.97 41.65
C ALA A 1122 -22.95 22.48 41.32
N ALA A 1123 -22.98 21.61 42.34
CA ALA A 1123 -22.83 20.17 42.17
C ALA A 1123 -23.98 19.55 41.36
N ALA A 1124 -25.23 19.92 41.68
CA ALA A 1124 -26.42 19.49 40.94
C ALA A 1124 -26.44 20.03 39.50
N ALA A 1125 -26.06 21.30 39.28
CA ALA A 1125 -26.05 21.89 37.94
C ALA A 1125 -25.06 21.20 37.00
N ARG A 1126 -23.85 20.86 37.47
CA ARG A 1126 -22.88 20.08 36.67
C ARG A 1126 -23.38 18.66 36.36
N PHE A 1127 -24.08 18.03 37.30
CA PHE A 1127 -24.70 16.72 37.05
C PHE A 1127 -25.84 16.82 36.04
N GLN A 1128 -26.73 17.80 36.20
CA GLN A 1128 -27.86 18.04 35.30
C GLN A 1128 -27.39 18.26 33.86
N ALA A 1129 -26.35 19.08 33.65
CA ALA A 1129 -25.81 19.33 32.31
C ALA A 1129 -25.32 18.06 31.59
N LEU A 1130 -24.64 17.16 32.31
CA LEU A 1130 -24.22 15.86 31.78
C LEU A 1130 -25.41 14.91 31.55
N ALA A 1131 -26.36 14.88 32.49
CA ALA A 1131 -27.56 14.08 32.36
C ALA A 1131 -28.40 14.51 31.14
N ASP A 1132 -28.58 15.81 30.91
CA ASP A 1132 -29.32 16.36 29.76
C ASP A 1132 -28.62 16.04 28.43
N GLN A 1133 -27.29 15.99 28.40
CA GLN A 1133 -26.52 15.64 27.20
C GLN A 1133 -26.78 14.20 26.73
N VAL A 1134 -26.90 13.25 27.66
CA VAL A 1134 -27.14 11.82 27.32
C VAL A 1134 -28.61 11.40 27.39
N ASP A 1135 -29.50 12.26 27.90
CA ASP A 1135 -30.91 11.94 28.22
C ASP A 1135 -31.66 11.26 27.08
N LEU A 1136 -31.49 11.71 25.84
CA LEU A 1136 -32.09 11.06 24.66
C LEU A 1136 -31.34 9.79 24.26
N ALA A 1137 -30.01 9.81 24.22
CA ALA A 1137 -29.16 8.68 23.81
C ALA A 1137 -29.41 7.39 24.62
N VAL A 1138 -29.81 7.54 25.89
CA VAL A 1138 -30.15 6.42 26.79
C VAL A 1138 -31.34 5.58 26.27
N ILE A 1139 -32.18 6.11 25.37
CA ILE A 1139 -33.24 5.30 24.71
C ILE A 1139 -32.60 4.22 23.81
N ALA A 1140 -31.61 4.59 23.00
CA ALA A 1140 -30.89 3.64 22.16
C ALA A 1140 -30.00 2.68 22.98
N GLU A 1141 -29.40 3.13 24.08
CA GLU A 1141 -28.73 2.24 25.05
C GLU A 1141 -29.73 1.26 25.70
N SER A 1142 -30.98 1.69 25.97
CA SER A 1142 -32.04 0.80 26.48
C SER A 1142 -32.36 -0.30 25.46
N ALA A 1143 -32.49 0.06 24.19
CA ALA A 1143 -32.75 -0.89 23.11
C ALA A 1143 -31.55 -1.82 22.85
N ARG A 1144 -30.32 -1.38 23.06
CA ARG A 1144 -29.12 -2.15 22.70
C ARG A 1144 -28.59 -3.05 23.82
N TRP A 1145 -28.81 -2.69 25.08
CA TRP A 1145 -28.20 -3.38 26.23
C TRP A 1145 -29.13 -3.51 27.46
N GLY A 1146 -30.35 -2.97 27.42
CA GLY A 1146 -31.28 -2.97 28.56
C GLY A 1146 -31.86 -4.35 28.89
N ASP A 1147 -31.89 -5.25 27.91
CA ASP A 1147 -32.41 -6.62 27.94
C ASP A 1147 -31.32 -7.69 28.17
N TYR A 1148 -30.05 -7.40 27.91
CA TYR A 1148 -28.94 -8.38 27.96
C TYR A 1148 -28.94 -9.28 29.22
N ARG A 1149 -29.22 -8.72 30.40
CA ARG A 1149 -29.28 -9.49 31.66
C ARG A 1149 -30.59 -10.26 31.86
N ARG A 1150 -31.65 -9.93 31.12
CA ARG A 1150 -32.95 -10.62 31.10
C ARG A 1150 -32.97 -11.77 30.09
N ASP A 1151 -32.42 -11.57 28.90
CA ASP A 1151 -32.65 -12.46 27.75
C ASP A 1151 -31.43 -13.26 27.32
N VAL A 1152 -30.22 -12.75 27.61
CA VAL A 1152 -28.96 -13.29 27.05
C VAL A 1152 -28.09 -13.91 28.14
N HIS A 1153 -27.92 -13.23 29.28
CA HIS A 1153 -27.09 -13.68 30.40
C HIS A 1153 -27.75 -13.48 31.77
N VAL A 1154 -28.81 -14.26 32.01
CA VAL A 1154 -29.56 -14.29 33.28
C VAL A 1154 -28.66 -14.67 34.45
N ARG A 1155 -28.40 -13.69 35.33
CA ARG A 1155 -27.66 -13.87 36.58
C ARG A 1155 -28.24 -12.96 37.66
N ASN A 1156 -28.51 -13.53 38.84
CA ASN A 1156 -29.04 -12.85 40.04
C ASN A 1156 -30.35 -12.05 39.79
N PRO A 1157 -31.52 -12.71 39.83
CA PRO A 1157 -32.82 -12.05 39.69
C PRO A 1157 -33.13 -11.07 40.84
N PRO A 1158 -33.99 -10.06 40.64
CA PRO A 1158 -34.73 -9.77 39.41
C PRO A 1158 -33.84 -9.20 38.29
N VAL A 1159 -34.16 -9.60 37.06
CA VAL A 1159 -33.57 -9.09 35.82
C VAL A 1159 -34.71 -8.54 34.98
N ASP A 1160 -34.85 -7.23 35.00
CA ASP A 1160 -35.89 -6.50 34.27
C ASP A 1160 -35.35 -6.03 32.91
N LEU A 1161 -36.24 -5.57 32.03
CA LEU A 1161 -35.86 -4.75 30.88
C LEU A 1161 -35.57 -3.34 31.37
N TYR A 1162 -34.29 -2.97 31.40
CA TYR A 1162 -33.87 -1.66 31.87
C TYR A 1162 -34.08 -0.59 30.78
N THR A 1163 -34.90 0.41 31.11
CA THR A 1163 -35.24 1.50 30.19
C THR A 1163 -35.02 2.88 30.79
N ARG A 1164 -34.82 3.88 29.92
CA ARG A 1164 -34.68 5.30 30.28
C ARG A 1164 -35.72 5.76 31.30
N ASP A 1165 -37.01 5.66 30.95
CA ASP A 1165 -38.08 6.38 31.66
C ASP A 1165 -38.42 5.73 33.01
N VAL A 1166 -38.16 4.43 33.17
CA VAL A 1166 -38.41 3.68 34.42
C VAL A 1166 -37.22 3.74 35.38
N TYR A 1167 -36.00 3.47 34.90
CA TYR A 1167 -34.82 3.30 35.78
C TYR A 1167 -33.90 4.52 35.76
N TRP A 1168 -33.44 4.96 34.59
CA TRP A 1168 -32.45 6.04 34.48
C TRP A 1168 -33.02 7.38 34.96
N VAL A 1169 -34.24 7.74 34.54
CA VAL A 1169 -34.93 8.97 34.97
C VAL A 1169 -35.21 8.94 36.48
N ALA A 1170 -35.57 7.78 37.06
CA ALA A 1170 -35.80 7.64 38.49
C ALA A 1170 -34.50 7.87 39.29
N GLU A 1171 -33.38 7.31 38.86
CA GLU A 1171 -32.08 7.48 39.51
C GLU A 1171 -31.53 8.91 39.35
N ARG A 1172 -31.66 9.52 38.15
CA ARG A 1172 -31.34 10.94 37.92
C ARG A 1172 -32.12 11.83 38.88
N ASN A 1173 -33.43 11.62 38.97
CA ASN A 1173 -34.30 12.39 39.85
C ASN A 1173 -33.97 12.16 41.34
N ARG A 1174 -33.53 10.95 41.74
CA ARG A 1174 -33.05 10.67 43.11
C ARG A 1174 -31.83 11.54 43.44
N LEU A 1175 -30.86 11.65 42.53
CA LEU A 1175 -29.67 12.47 42.77
C LEU A 1175 -30.02 13.96 42.93
N LEU A 1176 -30.83 14.49 42.02
CA LEU A 1176 -31.26 15.89 42.01
C LEU A 1176 -32.11 16.26 43.23
N ASN A 1177 -33.07 15.41 43.61
CA ASN A 1177 -34.04 15.71 44.66
C ASN A 1177 -33.58 15.35 46.07
N SER A 1178 -32.67 14.37 46.21
CA SER A 1178 -32.33 13.78 47.51
C SER A 1178 -30.83 13.72 47.82
N TYR A 1179 -29.95 13.58 46.82
CA TYR A 1179 -28.51 13.50 47.05
C TYR A 1179 -27.90 14.90 47.18
N PHE A 1180 -27.85 15.67 46.08
CA PHE A 1180 -27.17 16.98 46.07
C PHE A 1180 -27.72 17.99 47.08
N PRO A 1181 -29.04 18.12 47.32
CA PRO A 1181 -29.58 19.05 48.31
C PRO A 1181 -29.08 18.81 49.75
N ALA A 1182 -28.70 17.58 50.08
CA ALA A 1182 -28.26 17.19 51.42
C ALA A 1182 -26.75 16.92 51.52
N ARG A 1183 -26.07 16.51 50.43
CA ARG A 1183 -24.72 15.95 50.50
C ARG A 1183 -23.68 16.90 51.11
N THR A 1184 -23.70 18.17 50.73
CA THR A 1184 -22.75 19.19 51.22
C THR A 1184 -22.79 19.33 52.75
N SER A 1185 -23.99 19.34 53.36
CA SER A 1185 -24.13 19.46 54.82
C SER A 1185 -23.74 18.17 55.55
N VAL A 1186 -24.04 17.00 54.96
CA VAL A 1186 -23.63 15.69 55.51
C VAL A 1186 -22.10 15.56 55.53
N VAL A 1187 -21.42 15.89 54.44
CA VAL A 1187 -19.95 15.76 54.34
C VAL A 1187 -19.24 16.80 55.21
N LEU A 1188 -19.79 18.02 55.33
CA LEU A 1188 -19.30 19.01 56.31
C LEU A 1188 -19.41 18.49 57.75
N SER A 1189 -20.51 17.80 58.09
CA SER A 1189 -20.66 17.13 59.39
C SER A 1189 -19.65 16.00 59.57
N GLN A 1190 -19.33 15.23 58.52
CA GLN A 1190 -18.28 14.19 58.57
C GLN A 1190 -16.88 14.81 58.84
N PHE A 1191 -16.55 15.96 58.25
CA PHE A 1191 -15.29 16.67 58.52
C PHE A 1191 -15.19 17.25 59.95
N ARG A 1192 -16.34 17.63 60.54
CA ARG A 1192 -16.46 18.05 61.94
C ARG A 1192 -16.43 16.88 62.93
N ASN A 1193 -16.97 15.71 62.56
CA ASN A 1193 -17.23 14.59 63.45
C ASN A 1193 -16.44 13.33 63.04
N THR A 1194 -15.13 13.35 63.32
CA THR A 1194 -14.17 12.35 62.83
C THR A 1194 -13.79 11.27 63.86
N GLY A 1195 -14.61 11.08 64.89
CA GLY A 1195 -14.37 10.12 65.96
C GLY A 1195 -13.13 10.48 66.79
N SER A 1196 -12.21 9.52 66.95
CA SER A 1196 -10.94 9.70 67.66
C SER A 1196 -9.85 10.38 66.84
N LEU A 1197 -10.04 10.55 65.52
CA LEU A 1197 -9.06 11.20 64.65
C LEU A 1197 -9.21 12.73 64.68
N PRO A 1198 -8.12 13.50 64.49
CA PRO A 1198 -8.18 14.97 64.45
C PRO A 1198 -9.22 15.50 63.46
N GLN A 1199 -9.99 16.50 63.89
CA GLN A 1199 -11.03 17.15 63.08
C GLN A 1199 -10.42 17.83 61.85
N LEU A 1200 -11.14 17.73 60.73
CA LEU A 1200 -10.75 18.26 59.42
C LEU A 1200 -11.40 19.62 59.11
N TYR A 1201 -12.49 19.96 59.79
CA TYR A 1201 -13.12 21.28 59.76
C TYR A 1201 -13.51 21.71 61.18
N PRO A 1202 -13.35 23.00 61.55
CA PRO A 1202 -13.74 23.49 62.88
C PRO A 1202 -15.21 23.21 63.22
N SER A 1203 -15.50 22.97 64.51
CA SER A 1203 -16.87 22.78 65.01
C SER A 1203 -17.71 24.06 65.02
N PHE A 1204 -17.07 25.22 64.89
CA PHE A 1204 -17.70 26.53 64.71
C PHE A 1204 -17.63 26.97 63.24
N ASP A 1205 -18.48 27.92 62.85
CA ASP A 1205 -18.55 28.50 61.52
C ASP A 1205 -17.57 29.68 61.37
N ALA A 1206 -17.02 29.86 60.16
CA ALA A 1206 -16.06 30.91 59.82
C ALA A 1206 -16.69 32.32 59.86
N PRO A 1207 -15.89 33.40 60.01
CA PRO A 1207 -16.40 34.78 59.93
C PRO A 1207 -17.09 35.04 58.60
N GLU A 1208 -18.30 35.60 58.65
CA GLU A 1208 -19.14 35.81 57.47
C GLU A 1208 -19.16 37.29 57.08
N PHE A 1209 -18.92 37.57 55.81
CA PHE A 1209 -18.88 38.92 55.25
C PHE A 1209 -20.22 39.24 54.58
N ASN A 1210 -20.74 40.46 54.74
CA ASN A 1210 -21.92 40.92 53.98
C ASN A 1210 -21.66 41.09 52.47
N GLN A 1211 -20.39 41.14 52.08
CA GLN A 1211 -19.93 41.22 50.71
C GLN A 1211 -18.65 40.40 50.59
N HIS A 1212 -18.71 39.30 49.83
CA HIS A 1212 -17.53 38.51 49.47
C HIS A 1212 -16.66 39.30 48.46
N GLY A 1213 -15.38 38.97 48.33
CA GLY A 1213 -14.42 39.74 47.52
C GLY A 1213 -14.74 39.78 46.02
N GLY A 1214 -14.17 40.75 45.30
CA GLY A 1214 -14.41 40.98 43.88
C GLY A 1214 -14.10 42.41 43.44
N THR A 1215 -14.57 42.80 42.24
CA THR A 1215 -14.44 44.17 41.71
C THR A 1215 -15.76 44.91 41.92
N PHE A 1216 -15.73 46.07 42.59
CA PHE A 1216 -16.92 46.84 42.95
C PHE A 1216 -16.90 48.24 42.32
N GLN A 1217 -18.02 48.65 41.73
CA GLN A 1217 -18.13 49.96 41.05
C GLN A 1217 -18.41 51.14 42.00
N SER A 1218 -18.67 50.88 43.28
CA SER A 1218 -18.95 51.90 44.28
C SER A 1218 -18.44 51.50 45.66
N SER A 1219 -18.11 52.49 46.49
CA SER A 1219 -17.78 52.26 47.91
C SER A 1219 -18.97 51.65 48.66
N PHE A 1220 -18.70 50.67 49.51
CA PHE A 1220 -19.68 50.03 50.39
C PHE A 1220 -19.10 49.85 51.81
N VAL A 1221 -19.96 49.54 52.77
CA VAL A 1221 -19.52 49.18 54.14
C VAL A 1221 -19.37 47.68 54.23
N LEU A 1222 -18.15 47.18 54.36
CA LEU A 1222 -17.87 45.79 54.67
C LEU A 1222 -18.17 45.55 56.16
N THR A 1223 -19.02 44.57 56.46
CA THR A 1223 -19.30 44.11 57.82
C THR A 1223 -18.97 42.63 57.92
N ILE A 1224 -18.17 42.27 58.92
CA ILE A 1224 -17.86 40.88 59.26
C ILE A 1224 -18.68 40.50 60.50
N ARG A 1225 -19.41 39.39 60.45
CA ARG A 1225 -20.15 38.84 61.60
C ARG A 1225 -19.56 37.49 62.03
N ASN A 1226 -19.67 37.18 63.31
CA ASN A 1226 -19.37 35.85 63.84
C ASN A 1226 -20.68 35.04 63.89
N PRO A 1227 -20.98 34.18 62.90
CA PRO A 1227 -22.22 33.39 62.89
C PRO A 1227 -22.34 32.42 64.07
N SER A 1228 -21.21 32.01 64.65
CA SER A 1228 -21.17 31.07 65.78
C SER A 1228 -21.55 31.70 67.13
N GLY A 1229 -21.55 33.04 67.24
CA GLY A 1229 -21.81 33.76 68.49
C GLY A 1229 -20.76 33.55 69.60
N VAL A 1230 -19.66 32.83 69.33
CA VAL A 1230 -18.58 32.52 70.27
C VAL A 1230 -17.22 32.76 69.63
N GLY A 1231 -16.27 33.34 70.37
CA GLY A 1231 -14.94 33.70 69.88
C GLY A 1231 -14.84 35.11 69.29
N THR A 1232 -13.60 35.53 69.03
CA THR A 1232 -13.22 36.86 68.55
C THR A 1232 -12.79 36.79 67.09
N ILE A 1233 -13.22 37.74 66.26
CA ILE A 1233 -12.72 37.89 64.89
C ILE A 1233 -11.39 38.64 64.95
N TYR A 1234 -10.41 38.20 64.16
CA TYR A 1234 -9.17 38.93 63.90
C TYR A 1234 -9.06 39.14 62.40
N TYR A 1235 -8.65 40.33 61.96
CA TYR A 1235 -8.49 40.67 60.55
C TYR A 1235 -7.24 41.49 60.28
N THR A 1236 -6.82 41.49 59.02
CA THR A 1236 -5.66 42.22 58.49
C THR A 1236 -6.08 42.89 57.17
N LEU A 1237 -5.40 43.98 56.79
CA LEU A 1237 -5.67 44.72 55.54
C LEU A 1237 -4.44 44.79 54.63
N ASP A 1238 -3.30 44.26 55.08
CA ASP A 1238 -2.01 44.26 54.41
C ASP A 1238 -1.63 42.89 53.80
N GLY A 1239 -2.51 41.89 53.96
CA GLY A 1239 -2.29 40.51 53.49
C GLY A 1239 -1.52 39.61 54.47
N THR A 1240 -1.19 40.08 55.68
CA THR A 1240 -0.63 39.21 56.73
C THR A 1240 -1.67 38.22 57.27
N ASP A 1241 -1.26 37.03 57.69
CA ASP A 1241 -2.18 36.04 58.28
C ASP A 1241 -2.63 36.52 59.68
N PRO A 1242 -3.94 36.72 59.92
CA PRO A 1242 -4.45 37.28 61.18
C PRO A 1242 -4.12 36.43 62.42
N ARG A 1243 -3.75 35.15 62.25
CA ARG A 1243 -3.28 34.28 63.35
C ARG A 1243 -2.03 34.81 64.06
N PHE A 1244 -1.20 35.62 63.38
CA PHE A 1244 0.11 36.05 63.89
C PHE A 1244 0.20 37.54 64.25
N GLY A 1245 -0.86 38.33 64.08
CA GLY A 1245 -0.83 39.76 64.41
C GLY A 1245 -2.05 40.62 64.01
N GLY A 1246 -3.23 40.02 63.83
CA GLY A 1246 -4.42 40.75 63.36
C GLY A 1246 -4.95 41.82 64.33
N THR A 1247 -5.69 42.79 63.78
CA THR A 1247 -6.53 43.72 64.54
C THR A 1247 -7.85 43.04 64.93
N VAL A 1248 -8.40 43.39 66.09
CA VAL A 1248 -9.70 42.92 66.64
C VAL A 1248 -10.84 43.80 66.14
#